data_AF-A0A850ASL2-F1
#
_entry.id   AF-A0A850ASL2-F1
#
_cell.length_a   1.000
_cell.length_b   1.000
_cell.length_c   1.000
_cell.angle_alpha   90.00
_cell.angle_beta   90.00
_cell.angle_gamma   90.00
#
_symmetry.space_group_name_H-M   'P 1'
#
loop_
_entity.id
_entity.type
_entity.pdbx_description
1 polymer ?
#
loop_
_entity_poly.entity_id
_entity_poly.type
_entity_poly.pdbx_seq_one_letter_code
_entity_poly.pdbx_strand_id
1 'polypeptide(L)'
;MNDSKKRKNALVEMVKNIAKSTAGSDRQIDLEYLEKELQKSSDRFDTILTYSNDAIFIIDPEQQKVVEVNERACRMLGYPREKCLTLQASQIFSDHQSFEAFIQRVFQTGEGWTNEFSCISRSGESIPAEITAWPVEIEEKNYLLSFVHDISQRRRAEAALRESEQKFRALIENMQEGVMIVDNHDVIQFVNQRICRMLGYREEELLGKVGYKVLFRKNDQKVIREKNRLRTQRVADQYEIEMIKKSGEPVWVQISGVPIEDSRGLVTGSFGIIADIHTRKLAEQALKRAHDELEKRVEERTGELRKSNESLQREIHERIQLEEERQKFISLVENSNDVILMASPEGRLIYVNETGMKALGLRGKETVRSKHLMECLPAESRELLEKTVIPLIIEEGSWKGELSLQNFRSGALTPTLFNGFAVRHPNTGEIIALAAICRDIADRKRVEEALHRAKDELEMRVQERTAELSEANTTLIQQMLERQRAEEQLLQSEKKYRLLFNSGNDAIFVYHPLENREVSNFIEVNDVACQKLGYEREELLKLSPRSISLGYDEERSFLRMGKLLNDRHILYEDMFLTKTGGIIPVEISAHLFEFNEKPTIMSIARDITARKRAEEQIREQAALLDKAQDAILVCDLNDYIIYWNKSAERMYGWKTEEAIGNNAFELLFNRDSTQFIASRRAVLEHREWQGELHQVTKEGKEIMVESRWTLVHDNQGEAKSILVVNTDVTEKKKIEAQFLRAQRMESIGALAGGIAHDLNNVLAPILTAVQILQLRHTEEKSQRILNTIEANVKRGADMVKQILTFARGVEGDRMPLQIQHLIYELEKIALETFPKSIKIHLDLPANLWNISGDATQLHQVLLNLCVNARDAMPAGGELAISAVNTVVDEHLARINLDARVGNYLVIRVKDSGVGIPSNIINKIFEPFFTTKDPGKGTGLGLSTVLAIIKSHGGFVSVASEVGKGTTFEVYLPAQAEVEAEGVETGPTDLLFGNGELILVVDDETSILEITRETLETYNYKVMIAHDGAEAIALYARYKDSIAVVITDMMMPVMDGAATIRALRRISPHAKIIASSGFMEDAKIAQFVGDGIEAFLHKPYTAEKLLGVLHEQLHGE
;
A
#
# COMPACT_ATOMS: atom_id res chain seq x y z
N MET A 1 1.21 -68.71 26.32
CA MET A 1 2.51 -68.21 26.80
C MET A 1 3.59 -69.29 27.02
N ASN A 2 3.30 -70.60 27.06
CA ASN A 2 4.33 -71.65 27.27
C ASN A 2 4.92 -72.29 26.00
N ASP A 3 4.33 -72.07 24.81
CA ASP A 3 4.77 -72.75 23.58
C ASP A 3 5.74 -71.90 22.72
N SER A 4 5.68 -70.57 22.87
CA SER A 4 6.58 -69.65 22.16
C SER A 4 8.01 -69.62 22.74
N LYS A 5 8.20 -70.09 23.98
CA LYS A 5 9.51 -70.08 24.67
C LYS A 5 10.36 -71.31 24.30
N LYS A 6 9.73 -72.45 23.98
CA LYS A 6 10.41 -73.70 23.61
C LYS A 6 10.98 -73.71 22.19
N ARG A 7 10.28 -73.12 21.21
CA ARG A 7 10.75 -73.04 19.81
C ARG A 7 11.97 -72.14 19.62
N LYS A 8 12.17 -71.16 20.51
CA LYS A 8 13.25 -70.18 20.39
C LYS A 8 14.61 -70.74 20.85
N ASN A 9 14.63 -71.58 21.88
CA ASN A 9 15.86 -72.17 22.39
C ASN A 9 16.48 -73.21 21.44
N ALA A 10 15.67 -73.91 20.64
CA ALA A 10 16.15 -74.92 19.69
C ALA A 10 16.88 -74.31 18.48
N LEU A 11 16.57 -73.06 18.11
CA LEU A 11 17.19 -72.39 16.95
C LEU A 11 18.61 -71.90 17.25
N VAL A 12 18.90 -71.57 18.51
CA VAL A 12 20.20 -71.04 18.95
C VAL A 12 21.28 -72.13 18.97
N GLU A 13 20.90 -73.37 19.26
CA GLU A 13 21.82 -74.51 19.36
C GLU A 13 22.33 -74.97 17.98
N MET A 14 21.51 -74.82 16.93
CA MET A 14 21.83 -75.22 15.57
C MET A 14 22.92 -74.34 14.93
N VAL A 15 22.98 -73.06 15.30
CA VAL A 15 23.93 -72.08 14.73
C VAL A 15 25.36 -72.32 15.22
N LYS A 16 25.54 -72.80 16.47
CA LYS A 16 26.87 -73.06 17.05
C LYS A 16 27.62 -74.20 16.37
N ASN A 17 26.92 -75.16 15.77
CA ASN A 17 27.54 -76.33 15.16
C ASN A 17 28.03 -76.08 13.72
N ILE A 18 27.56 -75.03 13.05
CA ILE A 18 27.94 -74.69 11.67
C ILE A 18 29.33 -74.03 11.60
N ALA A 19 29.78 -73.37 12.67
CA ALA A 19 31.02 -72.58 12.68
C ALA A 19 32.34 -73.38 12.73
N LYS A 20 32.30 -74.71 12.97
CA LYS A 20 33.51 -75.51 13.24
C LYS A 20 34.14 -76.21 12.02
N SER A 21 33.54 -76.17 10.83
CA SER A 21 33.89 -77.13 9.76
C SER A 21 34.74 -76.62 8.58
N THR A 22 35.12 -75.33 8.50
CA THR A 22 35.41 -74.71 7.18
C THR A 22 36.76 -74.00 6.92
N ALA A 23 37.77 -73.93 7.79
CA ALA A 23 38.85 -72.92 7.63
C ALA A 23 40.29 -73.40 7.34
N GLY A 24 40.50 -74.65 6.86
CA GLY A 24 41.85 -75.24 6.73
C GLY A 24 42.63 -74.96 5.44
N SER A 25 41.97 -74.67 4.30
CA SER A 25 42.62 -74.60 2.97
C SER A 25 42.78 -73.20 2.37
N ASP A 26 42.09 -72.17 2.89
CA ASP A 26 42.09 -70.81 2.31
C ASP A 26 43.38 -70.01 2.56
N ARG A 27 44.21 -70.41 3.53
CA ARG A 27 45.24 -69.52 4.12
C ARG A 27 46.55 -69.39 3.34
N GLN A 28 46.80 -70.25 2.35
CA GLN A 28 48.04 -70.22 1.55
C GLN A 28 47.88 -69.46 0.22
N ILE A 29 46.63 -69.19 -0.18
CA ILE A 29 46.27 -68.34 -1.33
C ILE A 29 46.42 -66.84 -0.98
N ASP A 30 46.31 -66.49 0.29
CA ASP A 30 46.34 -65.10 0.78
C ASP A 30 47.71 -64.40 0.65
N LEU A 31 48.83 -65.15 0.67
CA LEU A 31 50.18 -64.53 0.65
C LEU A 31 50.62 -64.09 -0.76
N GLU A 32 50.36 -64.90 -1.79
CA GLU A 32 50.65 -64.54 -3.20
C GLU A 32 49.74 -63.39 -3.69
N TYR A 33 48.54 -63.30 -3.11
CA TYR A 33 47.63 -62.17 -3.32
C TYR A 33 48.22 -60.84 -2.80
N LEU A 34 48.82 -60.86 -1.59
CA LEU A 34 49.41 -59.68 -0.96
C LEU A 34 50.54 -59.03 -1.79
N GLU A 35 51.37 -59.81 -2.51
CA GLU A 35 52.47 -59.29 -3.34
C GLU A 35 52.00 -58.63 -4.64
N LYS A 36 50.98 -59.19 -5.31
CA LYS A 36 50.40 -58.59 -6.51
C LYS A 36 49.69 -57.27 -6.20
N GLU A 37 49.13 -57.17 -5.00
CA GLU A 37 48.46 -55.96 -4.52
C GLU A 37 49.46 -54.84 -4.20
N LEU A 38 50.67 -55.18 -3.78
CA LEU A 38 51.75 -54.23 -3.53
C LEU A 38 52.18 -53.48 -4.80
N GLN A 39 52.32 -54.15 -5.95
CA GLN A 39 52.68 -53.51 -7.23
C GLN A 39 51.57 -52.57 -7.72
N LYS A 40 50.30 -53.00 -7.64
CA LYS A 40 49.15 -52.16 -8.00
C LYS A 40 49.04 -50.91 -7.11
N SER A 41 49.46 -51.00 -5.85
CA SER A 41 49.49 -49.86 -4.94
C SER A 41 50.53 -48.80 -5.38
N SER A 42 51.66 -49.22 -5.96
CA SER A 42 52.71 -48.32 -6.45
C SER A 42 52.29 -47.53 -7.69
N ASP A 43 51.69 -48.17 -8.69
CA ASP A 43 51.30 -47.47 -9.94
C ASP A 43 50.20 -46.42 -9.70
N ARG A 44 49.32 -46.68 -8.72
CA ARG A 44 48.30 -45.73 -8.27
C ARG A 44 48.91 -44.49 -7.62
N PHE A 45 50.00 -44.65 -6.88
CA PHE A 45 50.71 -43.56 -6.21
C PHE A 45 51.30 -42.56 -7.22
N ASP A 46 51.97 -43.03 -8.28
CA ASP A 46 52.58 -42.16 -9.30
C ASP A 46 51.55 -41.40 -10.14
N THR A 47 50.39 -42.00 -10.37
CA THR A 47 49.29 -41.39 -11.12
C THR A 47 48.73 -40.17 -10.38
N ILE A 48 48.53 -40.27 -9.06
CA ILE A 48 48.04 -39.16 -8.24
C ILE A 48 49.02 -37.99 -8.21
N LEU A 49 50.32 -38.28 -8.07
CA LEU A 49 51.35 -37.24 -8.08
C LEU A 49 51.34 -36.44 -9.38
N THR A 50 51.17 -37.13 -10.51
CA THR A 50 51.20 -36.52 -11.85
C THR A 50 49.98 -35.63 -12.12
N TYR A 51 48.78 -36.08 -11.76
CA TYR A 51 47.53 -35.41 -12.14
C TYR A 51 46.88 -34.58 -11.03
N SER A 52 47.51 -34.46 -9.87
CA SER A 52 47.00 -33.59 -8.79
C SER A 52 46.86 -32.12 -9.24
N ASN A 53 45.75 -31.50 -8.86
CA ASN A 53 45.50 -30.07 -9.06
C ASN A 53 46.36 -29.19 -8.15
N ASP A 54 46.88 -29.76 -7.07
CA ASP A 54 47.71 -29.09 -6.07
C ASP A 54 49.19 -29.34 -6.34
N ALA A 55 50.01 -28.36 -5.94
CA ALA A 55 51.46 -28.49 -5.95
C ALA A 55 51.90 -29.36 -4.77
N ILE A 56 52.51 -30.52 -5.04
CA ILE A 56 52.93 -31.47 -4.02
C ILE A 56 54.45 -31.39 -3.84
N PHE A 57 54.88 -31.26 -2.60
CA PHE A 57 56.29 -31.27 -2.20
C PHE A 57 56.52 -32.29 -1.09
N ILE A 58 57.60 -33.07 -1.18
CA ILE A 58 58.16 -33.80 -0.04
C ILE A 58 59.42 -33.05 0.38
N ILE A 59 59.47 -32.60 1.63
CA ILE A 59 60.55 -31.77 2.16
C ILE A 59 61.23 -32.53 3.29
N ASP A 60 62.55 -32.59 3.27
CA ASP A 60 63.35 -33.04 4.41
C ASP A 60 63.25 -31.98 5.51
N PRO A 61 62.67 -32.26 6.68
CA PRO A 61 62.44 -31.26 7.72
C PRO A 61 63.73 -30.77 8.40
N GLU A 62 64.80 -31.55 8.39
CA GLU A 62 66.08 -31.15 8.98
C GLU A 62 66.87 -30.23 8.04
N GLN A 63 66.87 -30.54 6.74
CA GLN A 63 67.60 -29.78 5.71
C GLN A 63 66.73 -28.72 5.02
N GLN A 64 65.43 -28.71 5.28
CA GLN A 64 64.39 -27.92 4.60
C GLN A 64 64.50 -27.95 3.07
N LYS A 65 64.96 -29.08 2.54
CA LYS A 65 65.23 -29.27 1.11
C LYS A 65 64.11 -30.09 0.48
N VAL A 66 63.68 -29.70 -0.71
CA VAL A 66 62.72 -30.48 -1.50
C VAL A 66 63.38 -31.78 -1.96
N VAL A 67 62.82 -32.91 -1.53
CA VAL A 67 63.25 -34.28 -1.85
C VAL A 67 62.47 -34.84 -3.03
N GLU A 68 61.18 -34.48 -3.15
CA GLU A 68 60.33 -34.87 -4.27
C GLU A 68 59.32 -33.77 -4.59
N VAL A 69 58.93 -33.64 -5.86
CA VAL A 69 58.05 -32.58 -6.33
C VAL A 69 57.29 -33.00 -7.59
N ASN A 70 56.00 -32.64 -7.67
CA ASN A 70 55.19 -32.92 -8.86
C ASN A 70 55.29 -31.82 -9.95
N GLU A 71 54.80 -32.13 -11.15
CA GLU A 71 54.78 -31.20 -12.30
C GLU A 71 53.94 -29.94 -12.05
N ARG A 72 52.89 -30.04 -11.22
CA ARG A 72 52.05 -28.89 -10.85
C ARG A 72 52.84 -27.87 -10.02
N ALA A 73 53.61 -28.33 -9.05
CA ALA A 73 54.52 -27.51 -8.26
C ALA A 73 55.59 -26.83 -9.12
N CYS A 74 56.14 -27.53 -10.11
CA CYS A 74 57.11 -26.96 -11.05
C CYS A 74 56.49 -25.80 -11.86
N ARG A 75 55.26 -25.98 -12.36
CA ARG A 75 54.52 -24.92 -13.09
C ARG A 75 54.15 -23.74 -12.20
N MET A 76 53.72 -23.98 -10.96
CA MET A 76 53.36 -22.93 -10.00
C MET A 76 54.56 -22.03 -9.68
N LEU A 77 55.74 -22.62 -9.47
CA LEU A 77 56.95 -21.86 -9.15
C LEU A 77 57.68 -21.31 -10.39
N GLY A 78 57.41 -21.85 -11.58
CA GLY A 78 58.08 -21.47 -12.83
C GLY A 78 59.51 -22.00 -12.98
N TYR A 79 59.83 -23.09 -12.29
CA TYR A 79 61.14 -23.76 -12.33
C TYR A 79 61.02 -25.18 -12.92
N PRO A 80 62.05 -25.68 -13.64
CA PRO A 80 62.11 -27.08 -14.06
C PRO A 80 62.34 -28.01 -12.85
N ARG A 81 61.87 -29.26 -12.92
CA ARG A 81 61.92 -30.24 -11.81
C ARG A 81 63.31 -30.39 -11.18
N GLU A 82 64.36 -30.49 -12.01
CA GLU A 82 65.75 -30.58 -11.52
C GLU A 82 66.13 -29.39 -10.64
N LYS A 83 65.63 -28.19 -10.96
CA LYS A 83 65.87 -26.99 -10.15
C LYS A 83 65.02 -27.01 -8.89
N CYS A 84 63.74 -27.43 -8.97
CA CYS A 84 62.85 -27.56 -7.81
C CYS A 84 63.42 -28.47 -6.72
N LEU A 85 64.03 -29.61 -7.09
CA LEU A 85 64.68 -30.55 -6.16
C LEU A 85 65.95 -29.98 -5.48
N THR A 86 66.43 -28.82 -5.92
CA THR A 86 67.56 -28.11 -5.30
C THR A 86 67.13 -26.92 -4.44
N LEU A 87 65.84 -26.56 -4.48
CA LEU A 87 65.32 -25.43 -3.71
C LEU A 87 65.19 -25.78 -2.23
N GLN A 88 65.45 -24.78 -1.40
CA GLN A 88 65.09 -24.82 0.02
C GLN A 88 63.71 -24.20 0.23
N ALA A 89 63.01 -24.63 1.27
CA ALA A 89 61.69 -24.11 1.61
C ALA A 89 61.69 -22.57 1.81
N SER A 90 62.78 -22.01 2.34
CA SER A 90 62.99 -20.55 2.49
C SER A 90 63.03 -19.76 1.18
N GLN A 91 63.28 -20.42 0.05
CA GLN A 91 63.28 -19.81 -1.28
C GLN A 91 61.91 -19.90 -1.96
N ILE A 92 61.02 -20.73 -1.41
CA ILE A 92 59.68 -20.98 -1.93
C ILE A 92 58.64 -20.16 -1.14
N PHE A 93 58.79 -20.05 0.18
CA PHE A 93 57.84 -19.36 1.05
C PHE A 93 58.40 -18.05 1.61
N SER A 94 57.63 -16.96 1.51
CA SER A 94 58.08 -15.61 1.87
C SER A 94 58.27 -15.37 3.37
N ASP A 95 57.55 -16.11 4.23
CA ASP A 95 57.60 -16.00 5.68
C ASP A 95 58.26 -17.25 6.30
N HIS A 96 59.58 -17.23 6.34
CA HIS A 96 60.40 -18.37 6.75
C HIS A 96 60.22 -18.73 8.23
N GLN A 97 60.08 -17.75 9.13
CA GLN A 97 59.90 -18.03 10.57
C GLN A 97 58.57 -18.71 10.85
N SER A 98 57.49 -18.26 10.22
CA SER A 98 56.18 -18.90 10.35
C SER A 98 56.17 -20.30 9.74
N PHE A 99 56.93 -20.52 8.66
CA PHE A 99 57.03 -21.84 8.04
C PHE A 99 57.79 -22.83 8.93
N GLU A 100 58.90 -22.44 9.57
CA GLU A 100 59.61 -23.31 10.52
C GLU A 100 58.74 -23.72 11.71
N ALA A 101 57.99 -22.77 12.27
CA ALA A 101 57.03 -23.06 13.35
C ALA A 101 55.92 -24.02 12.91
N PHE A 102 55.48 -23.92 11.64
CA PHE A 102 54.51 -24.83 11.04
C PHE A 102 55.07 -26.25 10.90
N ILE A 103 56.31 -26.42 10.42
CA ILE A 103 56.96 -27.74 10.37
C ILE A 103 57.02 -28.37 11.77
N GLN A 104 57.53 -27.63 12.76
CA GLN A 104 57.63 -28.13 14.14
C GLN A 104 56.27 -28.58 14.68
N ARG A 105 55.22 -27.82 14.40
CA ARG A 105 53.86 -28.15 14.83
C ARG A 105 53.34 -29.44 14.18
N VAL A 106 53.51 -29.61 12.88
CA VAL A 106 53.10 -30.82 12.13
C VAL A 106 53.76 -32.08 12.73
N PHE A 107 55.06 -32.01 13.06
CA PHE A 107 55.76 -33.15 13.68
C PHE A 107 55.43 -33.35 15.16
N GLN A 108 55.04 -32.30 15.90
CA GLN A 108 54.58 -32.43 17.29
C GLN A 108 53.19 -33.04 17.39
N THR A 109 52.28 -32.70 16.48
CA THR A 109 50.90 -33.21 16.48
C THR A 109 50.83 -34.61 15.88
N GLY A 110 51.70 -34.95 14.92
CA GLY A 110 51.63 -36.21 14.20
C GLY A 110 50.47 -36.29 13.20
N GLU A 111 49.73 -35.19 13.03
CA GLU A 111 48.53 -35.07 12.19
C GLU A 111 48.73 -33.95 11.16
N GLY A 112 47.96 -34.01 10.08
CA GLY A 112 47.94 -33.00 9.04
C GLY A 112 47.58 -31.63 9.58
N TRP A 113 48.40 -30.64 9.27
CA TRP A 113 48.12 -29.26 9.65
C TRP A 113 48.04 -28.38 8.41
N THR A 114 47.06 -27.48 8.40
CA THR A 114 46.85 -26.54 7.30
C THR A 114 47.14 -25.12 7.77
N ASN A 115 47.86 -24.34 6.96
CA ASN A 115 48.08 -22.92 7.21
C ASN A 115 48.29 -22.13 5.91
N GLU A 116 48.00 -20.83 5.91
CA GLU A 116 48.19 -19.96 4.75
C GLU A 116 49.60 -19.35 4.72
N PHE A 117 50.22 -19.38 3.54
CA PHE A 117 51.51 -18.80 3.25
C PHE A 117 51.48 -18.03 1.92
N SER A 118 52.54 -17.29 1.61
CA SER A 118 52.74 -16.75 0.27
C SER A 118 53.95 -17.42 -0.37
N CYS A 119 53.73 -18.03 -1.54
CA CYS A 119 54.75 -18.65 -2.35
C CYS A 119 55.36 -17.61 -3.29
N ILE A 120 56.67 -17.65 -3.51
CA ILE A 120 57.36 -16.74 -4.43
C ILE A 120 57.70 -17.52 -5.70
N SER A 121 57.18 -17.05 -6.84
CA SER A 121 57.52 -17.63 -8.15
C SER A 121 58.87 -17.11 -8.68
N ARG A 122 59.38 -17.73 -9.74
CA ARG A 122 60.62 -17.28 -10.42
C ARG A 122 60.55 -15.82 -10.91
N SER A 123 59.37 -15.29 -11.23
CA SER A 123 59.20 -13.90 -11.67
C SER A 123 59.19 -12.89 -10.51
N GLY A 124 59.25 -13.36 -9.26
CA GLY A 124 59.12 -12.53 -8.06
C GLY A 124 57.67 -12.25 -7.66
N GLU A 125 56.69 -12.88 -8.31
CA GLU A 125 55.28 -12.76 -7.96
C GLU A 125 54.98 -13.52 -6.66
N SER A 126 54.22 -12.87 -5.77
CA SER A 126 53.74 -13.46 -4.52
C SER A 126 52.38 -14.11 -4.73
N ILE A 127 52.34 -15.44 -4.66
CA ILE A 127 51.15 -16.26 -4.85
C ILE A 127 50.64 -16.69 -3.47
N PRO A 128 49.48 -16.18 -3.00
CA PRO A 128 48.89 -16.65 -1.76
C PRO A 128 48.48 -18.12 -1.91
N ALA A 129 48.96 -18.97 -1.01
CA ALA A 129 48.72 -20.40 -1.04
C ALA A 129 48.34 -20.95 0.33
N GLU A 130 47.35 -21.85 0.35
CA GLU A 130 47.03 -22.67 1.51
C GLU A 130 47.87 -23.94 1.47
N ILE A 131 48.60 -24.24 2.55
CA ILE A 131 49.50 -25.37 2.64
C ILE A 131 48.99 -26.35 3.68
N THR A 132 48.69 -27.57 3.25
CA THR A 132 48.37 -28.69 4.14
C THR A 132 49.55 -29.64 4.16
N ALA A 133 50.13 -29.87 5.33
CA ALA A 133 51.30 -30.73 5.45
C ALA A 133 51.13 -31.84 6.50
N TRP A 134 51.69 -33.01 6.20
CA TRP A 134 51.66 -34.21 7.05
C TRP A 134 53.07 -34.70 7.33
N PRO A 135 53.34 -35.22 8.54
CA PRO A 135 54.56 -35.96 8.79
C PRO A 135 54.41 -37.34 8.14
N VAL A 136 55.37 -37.72 7.30
CA VAL A 136 55.39 -39.05 6.67
C VAL A 136 56.72 -39.72 6.96
N GLU A 137 56.66 -40.93 7.51
CA GLU A 137 57.84 -41.75 7.73
C GLU A 137 58.09 -42.59 6.47
N ILE A 138 59.25 -42.39 5.86
CA ILE A 138 59.73 -43.15 4.70
C ILE A 138 61.09 -43.72 5.07
N GLU A 139 61.18 -45.06 5.12
CA GLU A 139 62.43 -45.78 5.43
C GLU A 139 63.05 -45.34 6.78
N GLU A 140 62.24 -45.34 7.85
CA GLU A 140 62.64 -44.93 9.21
C GLU A 140 63.09 -43.46 9.35
N LYS A 141 62.87 -42.64 8.31
CA LYS A 141 63.14 -41.19 8.32
C LYS A 141 61.87 -40.38 8.09
N ASN A 142 61.74 -39.30 8.86
CA ASN A 142 60.60 -38.40 8.81
C ASN A 142 60.76 -37.34 7.71
N TYR A 143 59.76 -37.23 6.84
CA TYR A 143 59.63 -36.22 5.80
C TYR A 143 58.35 -35.43 5.98
N LEU A 144 58.31 -34.21 5.43
CA LEU A 144 57.12 -33.38 5.40
C LEU A 144 56.49 -33.48 4.00
N LEU A 145 55.32 -34.10 3.91
CA LEU A 145 54.51 -34.11 2.70
C LEU A 145 53.57 -32.91 2.70
N SER A 146 53.74 -31.99 1.76
CA SER A 146 53.00 -30.73 1.67
C SER A 146 52.19 -30.63 0.38
N PHE A 147 50.89 -30.39 0.51
CA PHE A 147 49.99 -29.97 -0.56
C PHE A 147 49.86 -28.45 -0.51
N VAL A 148 50.16 -27.80 -1.62
CA VAL A 148 50.14 -26.34 -1.75
C VAL A 148 49.06 -25.98 -2.76
N HIS A 149 48.02 -25.33 -2.27
CA HIS A 149 46.84 -24.91 -3.02
C HIS A 149 46.85 -23.40 -3.26
N ASP A 150 46.75 -22.97 -4.53
CA ASP A 150 46.65 -21.55 -4.88
C ASP A 150 45.27 -20.98 -4.53
N ILE A 151 45.23 -20.02 -3.59
CA ILE A 151 43.99 -19.38 -3.12
C ILE A 151 43.76 -17.99 -3.73
N SER A 152 44.49 -17.60 -4.79
CA SER A 152 44.32 -16.29 -5.44
C SER A 152 42.90 -16.03 -5.95
N GLN A 153 42.19 -17.04 -6.43
CA GLN A 153 40.79 -16.89 -6.85
C GLN A 153 39.85 -16.69 -5.67
N ARG A 154 40.04 -17.46 -4.59
CA ARG A 154 39.25 -17.34 -3.35
C ARG A 154 39.39 -15.95 -2.74
N ARG A 155 40.62 -15.43 -2.59
CA ARG A 155 40.86 -14.07 -2.08
C ARG A 155 40.22 -12.98 -2.94
N ARG A 156 40.22 -13.13 -4.27
CA ARG A 156 39.54 -12.19 -5.18
C ARG A 156 38.02 -12.22 -5.02
N ALA A 157 37.43 -13.40 -4.86
CA ALA A 157 35.99 -13.56 -4.64
C ALA A 157 35.57 -13.00 -3.28
N GLU A 158 36.33 -13.27 -2.22
CA GLU A 158 36.09 -12.72 -0.87
C GLU A 158 36.23 -11.19 -0.85
N ALA A 159 37.22 -10.63 -1.55
CA ALA A 159 37.37 -9.19 -1.68
C ALA A 159 36.20 -8.54 -2.46
N ALA A 160 35.74 -9.17 -3.54
CA ALA A 160 34.60 -8.70 -4.31
C ALA A 160 33.28 -8.78 -3.50
N LEU A 161 33.07 -9.85 -2.74
CA LEU A 161 31.93 -9.98 -1.84
C LEU A 161 31.96 -8.89 -0.76
N ARG A 162 33.12 -8.66 -0.13
CA ARG A 162 33.28 -7.61 0.89
C ARG A 162 33.07 -6.21 0.33
N GLU A 163 33.53 -5.94 -0.89
CA GLU A 163 33.27 -4.67 -1.58
C GLU A 163 31.77 -4.49 -1.88
N SER A 164 31.09 -5.55 -2.35
CA SER A 164 29.63 -5.54 -2.56
C SER A 164 28.88 -5.31 -1.24
N GLU A 165 29.27 -5.99 -0.17
CA GLU A 165 28.67 -5.83 1.16
C GLU A 165 28.83 -4.40 1.70
N GLN A 166 30.00 -3.78 1.49
CA GLN A 166 30.23 -2.38 1.89
C GLN A 166 29.37 -1.41 1.07
N LYS A 167 29.26 -1.61 -0.24
CA LYS A 167 28.37 -0.81 -1.11
C LYS A 167 26.91 -0.97 -0.69
N PHE A 168 26.45 -2.21 -0.49
CA PHE A 168 25.10 -2.53 -0.03
C PHE A 168 24.79 -1.91 1.34
N ARG A 169 25.73 -1.99 2.28
CA ARG A 169 25.60 -1.35 3.59
C ARG A 169 25.50 0.16 3.46
N ALA A 170 26.39 0.81 2.70
CA ALA A 170 26.34 2.25 2.48
C ALA A 170 25.02 2.70 1.82
N LEU A 171 24.46 1.89 0.92
CA LEU A 171 23.18 2.14 0.26
C LEU A 171 22.02 2.12 1.25
N ILE A 172 21.89 1.04 2.02
CA ILE A 172 20.79 0.87 2.97
C ILE A 172 20.88 1.87 4.13
N GLU A 173 22.08 2.21 4.59
CA GLU A 173 22.28 3.22 5.64
C GLU A 173 21.84 4.63 5.20
N ASN A 174 21.89 4.92 3.90
CA ASN A 174 21.52 6.22 3.35
C ASN A 174 20.06 6.31 2.87
N MET A 175 19.26 5.25 2.97
CA MET A 175 17.84 5.31 2.59
C MET A 175 17.04 6.25 3.49
N GLN A 176 16.04 6.94 2.93
CA GLN A 176 15.13 7.82 3.70
C GLN A 176 14.15 7.03 4.58
N GLU A 177 13.93 5.76 4.26
CA GLU A 177 13.06 4.84 4.97
C GLU A 177 13.85 3.96 5.94
N GLY A 178 13.17 3.50 7.00
CA GLY A 178 13.74 2.51 7.90
C GLY A 178 13.85 1.17 7.19
N VAL A 179 15.01 0.53 7.22
CA VAL A 179 15.21 -0.81 6.66
C VAL A 179 15.48 -1.77 7.79
N MET A 180 14.82 -2.92 7.76
CA MET A 180 14.99 -3.98 8.73
C MET A 180 14.95 -5.34 8.03
N ILE A 181 15.92 -6.20 8.33
CA ILE A 181 15.92 -7.59 7.87
C ILE A 181 15.70 -8.48 9.08
N VAL A 182 14.75 -9.41 8.94
CA VAL A 182 14.44 -10.41 9.97
C VAL A 182 14.53 -11.80 9.38
N ASP A 183 14.86 -12.79 10.22
CA ASP A 183 14.77 -14.21 9.83
C ASP A 183 13.32 -14.73 9.87
N ASN A 184 13.12 -16.00 9.54
CA ASN A 184 11.80 -16.67 9.59
C ASN A 184 11.14 -16.70 10.99
N HIS A 185 11.90 -16.46 12.05
CA HIS A 185 11.40 -16.38 13.43
C HIS A 185 11.19 -14.93 13.88
N ASP A 186 11.29 -13.97 12.94
CA ASP A 186 11.22 -12.53 13.16
C ASP A 186 12.35 -11.99 14.04
N VAL A 187 13.50 -12.68 14.09
CA VAL A 187 14.69 -12.17 14.78
C VAL A 187 15.36 -11.15 13.88
N ILE A 188 15.57 -9.94 14.40
CA ILE A 188 16.21 -8.83 13.70
C ILE A 188 17.68 -9.18 13.44
N GLN A 189 18.03 -9.33 12.16
CA GLN A 189 19.39 -9.60 11.69
C GLN A 189 20.11 -8.32 11.27
N PHE A 190 19.35 -7.31 10.83
CA PHE A 190 19.90 -6.03 10.37
C PHE A 190 18.87 -4.91 10.55
N VAL A 191 19.34 -3.71 10.90
CA VAL A 191 18.57 -2.46 10.89
C VAL A 191 19.46 -1.33 10.40
N ASN A 192 18.91 -0.40 9.61
CA ASN A 192 19.64 0.79 9.20
C ASN A 192 19.55 1.92 10.24
N GLN A 193 20.40 2.94 10.13
CA GLN A 193 20.41 4.03 11.10
C GLN A 193 19.12 4.87 11.07
N ARG A 194 18.39 4.89 9.95
CA ARG A 194 17.11 5.60 9.82
C ARG A 194 16.04 5.02 10.76
N ILE A 195 15.86 3.70 10.78
CA ILE A 195 14.89 3.06 11.69
C ILE A 195 15.33 3.21 13.16
N CYS A 196 16.63 3.14 13.43
CA CYS A 196 17.19 3.41 14.76
C CYS A 196 16.86 4.83 15.25
N ARG A 197 17.05 5.86 14.41
CA ARG A 197 16.69 7.25 14.74
C ARG A 197 15.17 7.44 14.89
N MET A 198 14.38 6.83 14.01
CA MET A 198 12.91 6.89 14.04
C MET A 198 12.33 6.32 15.34
N LEU A 199 12.88 5.19 15.79
CA LEU A 199 12.41 4.46 16.97
C LEU A 199 13.18 4.82 18.25
N GLY A 200 14.29 5.54 18.16
CA GLY A 200 15.12 5.95 19.30
C GLY A 200 15.97 4.83 19.91
N TYR A 201 16.23 3.75 19.17
CA TYR A 201 17.07 2.62 19.60
C TYR A 201 18.48 2.71 19.01
N ARG A 202 19.47 2.15 19.70
CA ARG A 202 20.76 1.82 19.09
C ARG A 202 20.66 0.49 18.36
N GLU A 203 21.43 0.31 17.30
CA GLU A 203 21.46 -0.92 16.49
C GLU A 203 21.67 -2.17 17.37
N GLU A 204 22.68 -2.13 18.23
CA GLU A 204 23.06 -3.18 19.19
C GLU A 204 21.90 -3.62 20.12
N GLU A 205 20.93 -2.74 20.37
CA GLU A 205 19.78 -3.03 21.23
C GLU A 205 18.67 -3.77 20.50
N LEU A 206 18.63 -3.66 19.16
CA LEU A 206 17.63 -4.29 18.29
C LEU A 206 18.14 -5.61 17.70
N LEU A 207 19.42 -5.71 17.35
CA LEU A 207 20.00 -6.92 16.77
C LEU A 207 19.81 -8.15 17.67
N GLY A 208 19.41 -9.27 17.08
CA GLY A 208 19.15 -10.54 17.77
C GLY A 208 17.88 -10.55 18.63
N LYS A 209 17.09 -9.47 18.65
CA LYS A 209 15.78 -9.45 19.30
C LYS A 209 14.69 -9.87 18.34
N VAL A 210 13.60 -10.42 18.89
CA VAL A 210 12.38 -10.71 18.13
C VAL A 210 11.64 -9.41 17.84
N GLY A 211 11.57 -9.01 16.57
CA GLY A 211 11.12 -7.71 16.10
C GLY A 211 9.71 -7.36 16.56
N TYR A 212 8.74 -8.26 16.36
CA TYR A 212 7.36 -8.05 16.79
C TYR A 212 7.26 -7.84 18.31
N LYS A 213 8.14 -8.48 19.10
CA LYS A 213 8.10 -8.43 20.56
C LYS A 213 8.61 -7.10 21.11
N VAL A 214 9.62 -6.52 20.45
CA VAL A 214 10.28 -5.29 20.90
C VAL A 214 9.60 -4.05 20.31
N LEU A 215 9.21 -4.10 19.04
CA LEU A 215 8.79 -2.92 18.28
C LEU A 215 7.27 -2.70 18.24
N PHE A 216 6.47 -3.62 18.76
CA PHE A 216 5.01 -3.55 18.68
C PHE A 216 4.33 -3.90 20.01
N ARG A 217 3.16 -3.28 20.25
CA ARG A 217 2.34 -3.54 21.44
C ARG A 217 1.81 -4.96 21.42
N LYS A 218 1.58 -5.56 22.60
CA LYS A 218 1.11 -6.95 22.76
C LYS A 218 -0.10 -7.31 21.90
N ASN A 219 -1.02 -6.37 21.66
CA ASN A 219 -2.22 -6.62 20.85
C ASN A 219 -1.89 -6.75 19.35
N ASP A 220 -0.91 -5.99 18.86
CA ASP A 220 -0.50 -5.94 17.44
C ASP A 220 0.50 -7.05 17.07
N GLN A 221 1.15 -7.66 18.07
CA GLN A 221 2.08 -8.78 17.90
C GLN A 221 1.47 -10.01 17.19
N LYS A 222 0.15 -10.20 17.27
CA LYS A 222 -0.53 -11.28 16.56
C LYS A 222 -0.64 -10.98 15.06
N VAL A 223 -0.92 -9.72 14.71
CA VAL A 223 -1.02 -9.26 13.32
C VAL A 223 0.33 -9.39 12.63
N ILE A 224 1.41 -8.92 13.27
CA ILE A 224 2.76 -9.02 12.71
C ILE A 224 3.19 -10.48 12.53
N ARG A 225 2.87 -11.37 13.48
CA ARG A 225 3.14 -12.81 13.34
C ARG A 225 2.42 -13.45 12.16
N GLU A 226 1.16 -13.10 11.94
CA GLU A 226 0.41 -13.60 10.79
C GLU A 226 0.98 -13.06 9.47
N LYS A 227 1.34 -11.78 9.43
CA LYS A 227 1.97 -11.14 8.27
C LYS A 227 3.32 -11.78 7.93
N ASN A 228 4.15 -12.05 8.94
CA ASN A 228 5.39 -12.80 8.78
C ASN A 228 5.16 -14.24 8.31
N ARG A 229 4.07 -14.90 8.76
CA ARG A 229 3.66 -16.22 8.23
C ARG A 229 3.20 -16.18 6.77
N LEU A 230 2.54 -15.10 6.34
CA LEU A 230 2.16 -14.93 4.93
C LEU A 230 3.40 -14.69 4.04
N ARG A 231 4.41 -13.98 4.57
CA ARG A 231 5.69 -13.80 3.88
C ARG A 231 6.44 -15.12 3.68
N THR A 232 6.37 -16.07 4.62
CA THR A 232 6.92 -17.42 4.40
C THR A 232 6.19 -18.21 3.30
N GLN A 233 5.01 -17.75 2.86
CA GLN A 233 4.25 -18.26 1.71
C GLN A 233 4.47 -17.43 0.43
N ARG A 234 5.53 -16.61 0.38
CA ARG A 234 5.92 -15.75 -0.75
C ARG A 234 4.94 -14.62 -1.09
N VAL A 235 4.12 -14.21 -0.13
CA VAL A 235 3.21 -13.08 -0.32
C VAL A 235 3.90 -11.80 0.13
N ALA A 236 4.23 -10.92 -0.82
CA ALA A 236 4.64 -9.56 -0.52
C ALA A 236 3.43 -8.76 -0.03
N ASP A 237 3.62 -7.94 1.00
CA ASP A 237 2.54 -7.19 1.61
C ASP A 237 2.96 -5.80 2.05
N GLN A 238 1.98 -4.90 2.07
CA GLN A 238 2.13 -3.54 2.55
C GLN A 238 0.97 -3.23 3.50
N TYR A 239 1.26 -2.72 4.69
CA TYR A 239 0.26 -2.36 5.68
C TYR A 239 0.75 -1.26 6.62
N GLU A 240 -0.20 -0.59 7.27
CA GLU A 240 0.06 0.50 8.21
C GLU A 240 -0.18 0.04 9.63
N ILE A 241 0.74 0.36 10.55
CA ILE A 241 0.66 -0.08 11.94
C ILE A 241 1.44 0.84 12.87
N GLU A 242 1.13 0.82 14.17
CA GLU A 242 1.90 1.54 15.19
C GLU A 242 3.12 0.71 15.65
N MET A 243 4.31 1.28 15.49
CA MET A 243 5.52 0.81 16.17
C MET A 243 5.76 1.59 17.46
N ILE A 244 6.47 1.00 18.41
CA ILE A 244 6.77 1.60 19.70
C ILE A 244 8.23 2.05 19.74
N LYS A 245 8.42 3.34 20.03
CA LYS A 245 9.74 3.93 20.28
C LYS A 245 10.30 3.43 21.62
N LYS A 246 11.61 3.57 21.80
CA LYS A 246 12.29 3.28 23.08
C LYS A 246 11.73 4.08 24.26
N SER A 247 11.26 5.30 24.01
CA SER A 247 10.60 6.15 25.01
C SER A 247 9.22 5.62 25.44
N GLY A 248 8.66 4.64 24.73
CA GLY A 248 7.31 4.10 24.94
C GLY A 248 6.22 4.78 24.09
N GLU A 249 6.56 5.84 23.36
CA GLU A 249 5.64 6.54 22.46
C GLU A 249 5.36 5.73 21.18
N PRO A 250 4.11 5.68 20.69
CA PRO A 250 3.80 5.06 19.41
C PRO A 250 4.18 5.98 18.24
N VAL A 251 4.66 5.37 17.15
CA VAL A 251 4.88 6.02 15.85
C VAL A 251 4.13 5.24 14.78
N TRP A 252 3.45 5.95 13.88
CA TRP A 252 2.74 5.29 12.80
C TRP A 252 3.69 5.05 11.65
N VAL A 253 3.74 3.80 11.20
CA VAL A 253 4.59 3.38 10.11
C VAL A 253 3.81 2.65 9.04
N GLN A 254 4.29 2.72 7.82
CA GLN A 254 3.89 1.82 6.74
C GLN A 254 5.00 0.81 6.52
N ILE A 255 4.69 -0.47 6.65
CA ILE A 255 5.64 -1.56 6.51
C ILE A 255 5.35 -2.26 5.19
N SER A 256 6.37 -2.30 4.33
CA SER A 256 6.39 -3.10 3.10
C SER A 256 7.37 -4.25 3.29
N GLY A 257 6.86 -5.47 3.33
CA GLY A 257 7.67 -6.67 3.56
C GLY A 257 7.78 -7.53 2.31
N VAL A 258 8.99 -7.96 2.02
CA VAL A 258 9.30 -8.86 0.90
C VAL A 258 9.99 -10.11 1.45
N PRO A 259 9.59 -11.32 1.03
CA PRO A 259 10.30 -12.54 1.40
C PRO A 259 11.73 -12.53 0.83
N ILE A 260 12.70 -12.90 1.66
CA ILE A 260 14.04 -13.24 1.22
C ILE A 260 14.06 -14.75 1.01
N GLU A 261 14.41 -15.20 -0.18
CA GLU A 261 14.48 -16.62 -0.55
C GLU A 261 15.94 -17.07 -0.62
N ASP A 262 16.22 -18.31 -0.20
CA ASP A 262 17.47 -18.96 -0.56
C ASP A 262 17.46 -19.45 -2.01
N SER A 263 18.61 -19.92 -2.47
CA SER A 263 18.84 -20.50 -3.80
C SER A 263 17.98 -21.71 -4.16
N ARG A 264 17.28 -22.31 -3.17
CA ARG A 264 16.33 -23.41 -3.35
C ARG A 264 14.88 -22.91 -3.39
N GLY A 265 14.67 -21.60 -3.35
CA GLY A 265 13.38 -20.93 -3.28
C GLY A 265 12.73 -21.02 -1.90
N LEU A 266 13.44 -21.47 -0.85
CA LEU A 266 12.88 -21.52 0.49
C LEU A 266 13.00 -20.12 1.11
N VAL A 267 11.89 -19.57 1.60
CA VAL A 267 11.93 -18.29 2.32
C VAL A 267 12.77 -18.44 3.58
N THR A 268 13.83 -17.64 3.74
CA THR A 268 14.77 -17.64 4.88
C THR A 268 14.56 -16.47 5.83
N GLY A 269 13.89 -15.43 5.36
CA GLY A 269 13.54 -14.27 6.16
C GLY A 269 12.68 -13.29 5.41
N SER A 270 12.62 -12.06 5.90
CA SER A 270 11.96 -10.97 5.20
C SER A 270 12.75 -9.67 5.27
N PHE A 271 12.74 -8.97 4.14
CA PHE A 271 13.25 -7.62 3.98
C PHE A 271 12.09 -6.65 4.17
N GLY A 272 12.14 -5.86 5.23
CA GLY A 272 11.14 -4.86 5.57
C GLY A 272 11.63 -3.45 5.27
N ILE A 273 10.83 -2.69 4.54
CA ILE A 273 10.94 -1.24 4.40
C ILE A 273 9.85 -0.59 5.26
N ILE A 274 10.24 0.35 6.11
CA ILE A 274 9.42 1.00 7.12
C ILE A 274 9.43 2.51 6.85
N ALA A 275 8.35 3.01 6.26
CA ALA A 275 8.16 4.44 6.04
C ALA A 275 7.49 5.08 7.26
N ASP A 276 8.01 6.21 7.73
CA ASP A 276 7.37 7.00 8.78
C ASP A 276 6.18 7.78 8.18
N ILE A 277 4.97 7.44 8.60
CA ILE A 277 3.73 8.10 8.18
C ILE A 277 3.07 8.83 9.35
N HIS A 278 3.81 9.08 10.44
CA HIS A 278 3.24 9.66 11.66
C HIS A 278 2.64 11.04 11.44
N THR A 279 3.32 11.91 10.70
CA THR A 279 2.76 13.23 10.34
C THR A 279 1.49 13.10 9.49
N ARG A 280 1.48 12.17 8.52
CA ARG A 280 0.31 11.92 7.67
C ARG A 280 -0.86 11.40 8.50
N LYS A 281 -0.61 10.46 9.41
CA LYS A 281 -1.62 9.91 10.32
C LYS A 281 -2.12 10.92 11.33
N LEU A 282 -1.27 11.81 11.84
CA LEU A 282 -1.70 12.92 12.70
C LEU A 282 -2.60 13.89 11.93
N ALA A 283 -2.30 14.17 10.66
CA ALA A 283 -3.15 15.00 9.80
C ALA A 283 -4.49 14.29 9.48
N GLU A 284 -4.48 13.01 9.13
CA GLU A 284 -5.69 12.20 8.95
C GLU A 284 -6.52 12.13 10.23
N GLN A 285 -5.89 11.96 11.41
CA GLN A 285 -6.58 11.96 12.70
C GLN A 285 -7.07 13.35 13.10
N ALA A 286 -6.37 14.42 12.75
CA ALA A 286 -6.84 15.79 12.98
C ALA A 286 -8.05 16.09 12.08
N LEU A 287 -7.99 15.68 10.81
CA LEU A 287 -9.12 15.78 9.89
C LEU A 287 -10.29 14.90 10.35
N LYS A 288 -10.01 13.68 10.78
CA LYS A 288 -11.02 12.79 11.35
C LYS A 288 -11.58 13.32 12.65
N ARG A 289 -10.78 13.89 13.56
CA ARG A 289 -11.31 14.55 14.77
C ARG A 289 -12.12 15.78 14.44
N ALA A 290 -11.72 16.57 13.44
CA ALA A 290 -12.51 17.69 12.98
C ALA A 290 -13.83 17.22 12.33
N HIS A 291 -13.79 16.11 11.58
CA HIS A 291 -14.97 15.47 11.01
C HIS A 291 -15.85 14.85 12.09
N ASP A 292 -15.30 14.08 13.03
CA ASP A 292 -15.98 13.48 14.18
C ASP A 292 -16.50 14.57 15.13
N GLU A 293 -15.83 15.72 15.28
CA GLU A 293 -16.34 16.88 16.05
C GLU A 293 -17.47 17.59 15.31
N LEU A 294 -17.36 17.71 13.99
CA LEU A 294 -18.42 18.26 13.15
C LEU A 294 -19.61 17.30 13.14
N GLU A 295 -19.38 16.01 12.98
CA GLU A 295 -20.35 14.92 13.02
C GLU A 295 -20.93 14.84 14.42
N LYS A 296 -20.14 14.95 15.49
CA LYS A 296 -20.64 15.05 16.87
C LYS A 296 -21.43 16.32 17.11
N ARG A 297 -21.08 17.47 16.52
CA ARG A 297 -21.94 18.67 16.60
C ARG A 297 -23.22 18.49 15.80
N VAL A 298 -23.14 17.87 14.62
CA VAL A 298 -24.27 17.52 13.79
C VAL A 298 -25.12 16.48 14.51
N GLU A 299 -24.55 15.55 15.25
CA GLU A 299 -25.16 14.47 16.02
C GLU A 299 -25.66 14.96 17.39
N GLU A 300 -25.03 15.97 17.99
CA GLU A 300 -25.55 16.70 19.14
C GLU A 300 -26.75 17.53 18.70
N ARG A 301 -26.70 18.17 17.53
CA ARG A 301 -27.80 18.98 17.02
C ARG A 301 -28.95 18.15 16.47
N THR A 302 -28.66 17.14 15.64
CA THR A 302 -29.64 16.14 15.22
C THR A 302 -30.05 15.26 16.38
N GLY A 303 -29.23 15.09 17.41
CA GLY A 303 -29.54 14.39 18.66
C GLY A 303 -30.39 15.22 19.60
N GLU A 304 -30.29 16.54 19.61
CA GLU A 304 -31.25 17.44 20.28
C GLU A 304 -32.59 17.39 19.57
N LEU A 305 -32.58 17.52 18.24
CA LEU A 305 -33.76 17.39 17.39
C LEU A 305 -34.39 16.00 17.51
N ARG A 306 -33.57 14.95 17.52
CA ARG A 306 -33.97 13.55 17.66
C ARG A 306 -34.37 13.25 19.09
N LYS A 307 -33.75 13.79 20.14
CA LYS A 307 -34.24 13.64 21.53
C LYS A 307 -35.59 14.30 21.71
N SER A 308 -35.81 15.44 21.06
CA SER A 308 -37.11 16.10 21.04
C SER A 308 -38.14 15.24 20.28
N ASN A 309 -37.80 14.75 19.09
CA ASN A 309 -38.68 13.92 18.27
C ASN A 309 -38.90 12.52 18.85
N GLU A 310 -37.89 11.94 19.51
CA GLU A 310 -37.94 10.69 20.27
C GLU A 310 -38.65 10.86 21.59
N SER A 311 -38.63 12.04 22.23
CA SER A 311 -39.46 12.26 23.41
C SER A 311 -40.93 12.19 23.02
N LEU A 312 -41.27 12.82 21.90
CA LEU A 312 -42.60 12.76 21.29
C LEU A 312 -42.95 11.35 20.82
N GLN A 313 -42.05 10.65 20.13
CA GLN A 313 -42.27 9.27 19.70
C GLN A 313 -42.23 8.26 20.85
N ARG A 314 -41.45 8.47 21.91
CA ARG A 314 -41.45 7.64 23.13
C ARG A 314 -42.75 7.79 23.87
N GLU A 315 -43.30 8.99 23.99
CA GLU A 315 -44.62 9.15 24.62
C GLU A 315 -45.71 8.40 23.84
N ILE A 316 -45.61 8.38 22.50
CA ILE A 316 -46.53 7.65 21.61
C ILE A 316 -46.27 6.13 21.68
N HIS A 317 -45.00 5.70 21.64
CA HIS A 317 -44.59 4.30 21.62
C HIS A 317 -44.68 3.64 22.99
N GLU A 318 -44.50 4.35 24.10
CA GLU A 318 -44.77 3.85 25.46
C GLU A 318 -46.24 3.50 25.61
N ARG A 319 -47.15 4.31 25.07
CA ARG A 319 -48.59 3.98 25.06
C ARG A 319 -48.89 2.73 24.21
N ILE A 320 -48.19 2.52 23.10
CA ILE A 320 -48.40 1.36 22.21
C ILE A 320 -47.69 0.10 22.75
N GLN A 321 -46.47 0.23 23.29
CA GLN A 321 -45.68 -0.83 23.93
C GLN A 321 -46.29 -1.27 25.25
N LEU A 322 -46.82 -0.38 26.10
CA LEU A 322 -47.54 -0.82 27.30
C LEU A 322 -48.71 -1.74 26.95
N GLU A 323 -49.38 -1.48 25.83
CA GLU A 323 -50.47 -2.31 25.34
C GLU A 323 -49.96 -3.61 24.67
N GLU A 324 -48.84 -3.58 23.92
CA GLU A 324 -48.23 -4.76 23.30
C GLU A 324 -47.44 -5.66 24.27
N GLU A 325 -46.65 -5.12 25.19
CA GLU A 325 -45.91 -5.83 26.24
C GLU A 325 -46.89 -6.53 27.17
N ARG A 326 -48.01 -5.89 27.51
CA ARG A 326 -49.11 -6.55 28.22
C ARG A 326 -49.59 -7.78 27.44
N GLN A 327 -49.73 -7.69 26.12
CA GLN A 327 -50.14 -8.81 25.27
C GLN A 327 -49.03 -9.88 25.08
N LYS A 328 -47.77 -9.48 24.97
CA LYS A 328 -46.59 -10.38 24.82
C LYS A 328 -46.27 -11.09 26.12
N PHE A 329 -46.36 -10.41 27.27
CA PHE A 329 -46.20 -11.02 28.59
C PHE A 329 -47.26 -12.11 28.81
N ILE A 330 -48.52 -11.83 28.46
CA ILE A 330 -49.59 -12.84 28.49
C ILE A 330 -49.24 -14.04 27.59
N SER A 331 -48.68 -13.82 26.38
CA SER A 331 -48.29 -14.91 25.46
C SER A 331 -47.05 -15.71 25.90
N LEU A 332 -46.03 -15.05 26.46
CA LEU A 332 -44.78 -15.68 26.92
C LEU A 332 -45.02 -16.56 28.14
N VAL A 333 -45.81 -16.06 29.09
CA VAL A 333 -46.16 -16.82 30.28
C VAL A 333 -46.94 -18.07 29.86
N GLU A 334 -47.91 -17.94 28.95
CA GLU A 334 -48.69 -19.09 28.44
C GLU A 334 -47.84 -20.10 27.64
N ASN A 335 -46.86 -19.69 26.83
CA ASN A 335 -46.05 -20.60 26.00
C ASN A 335 -44.73 -21.10 26.64
N SER A 336 -44.42 -20.74 27.88
CA SER A 336 -43.19 -21.18 28.57
C SER A 336 -43.16 -22.70 28.78
N ASN A 337 -42.04 -23.35 28.44
CA ASN A 337 -41.79 -24.78 28.74
C ASN A 337 -41.47 -25.06 30.22
N ASP A 338 -41.19 -24.02 31.00
CA ASP A 338 -41.12 -24.10 32.47
C ASP A 338 -42.54 -23.94 33.05
N VAL A 339 -42.82 -24.64 34.15
CA VAL A 339 -44.12 -24.55 34.85
C VAL A 339 -44.19 -23.23 35.61
N ILE A 340 -45.16 -22.36 35.30
CA ILE A 340 -45.36 -21.06 35.94
C ILE A 340 -46.74 -21.01 36.63
N LEU A 341 -46.75 -20.62 37.90
CA LEU A 341 -47.97 -20.54 38.72
C LEU A 341 -47.96 -19.33 39.65
N MET A 342 -49.15 -18.82 39.97
CA MET A 342 -49.38 -17.70 40.88
C MET A 342 -50.59 -18.00 41.78
N ALA A 343 -50.48 -17.66 43.07
CA ALA A 343 -51.47 -17.92 44.10
C ALA A 343 -51.75 -16.66 44.94
N SER A 344 -52.91 -16.61 45.60
CA SER A 344 -53.22 -15.58 46.58
C SER A 344 -52.33 -15.72 47.82
N PRO A 345 -52.23 -14.68 48.66
CA PRO A 345 -51.49 -14.77 49.92
C PRO A 345 -51.96 -15.93 50.82
N GLU A 346 -53.22 -16.33 50.72
CA GLU A 346 -53.81 -17.48 51.43
C GLU A 346 -53.57 -18.82 50.73
N GLY A 347 -52.75 -18.87 49.67
CA GLY A 347 -52.30 -20.10 49.00
C GLY A 347 -53.24 -20.68 47.93
N ARG A 348 -54.32 -19.98 47.56
CA ARG A 348 -55.21 -20.43 46.46
C ARG A 348 -54.65 -20.02 45.10
N LEU A 349 -54.59 -20.94 44.13
CA LEU A 349 -54.06 -20.62 42.81
C LEU A 349 -54.94 -19.58 42.09
N ILE A 350 -54.33 -18.48 41.65
CA ILE A 350 -54.93 -17.39 40.89
C ILE A 350 -54.70 -17.61 39.39
N TYR A 351 -53.50 -18.09 39.02
CA TYR A 351 -53.09 -18.26 37.63
C TYR A 351 -52.08 -19.41 37.48
N VAL A 352 -52.16 -20.15 36.38
CA VAL A 352 -51.20 -21.19 35.96
C VAL A 352 -51.12 -21.17 34.44
N ASN A 353 -49.91 -21.23 33.88
CA ASN A 353 -49.73 -21.27 32.42
C ASN A 353 -50.08 -22.63 31.81
N GLU A 354 -50.25 -22.71 30.48
CA GLU A 354 -50.55 -23.96 29.75
C GLU A 354 -49.63 -25.14 30.11
N THR A 355 -48.31 -24.94 30.20
CA THR A 355 -47.35 -25.99 30.56
C THR A 355 -47.55 -26.46 32.00
N GLY A 356 -47.80 -25.55 32.94
CA GLY A 356 -48.17 -25.88 34.30
C GLY A 356 -49.51 -26.60 34.39
N MET A 357 -50.50 -26.21 33.58
CA MET A 357 -51.79 -26.91 33.49
C MET A 357 -51.61 -28.38 33.04
N LYS A 358 -50.70 -28.64 32.09
CA LYS A 358 -50.35 -30.00 31.63
C LYS A 358 -49.52 -30.77 32.65
N ALA A 359 -48.46 -30.18 33.19
CA ALA A 359 -47.55 -30.81 34.16
C ALA A 359 -48.25 -31.13 35.49
N LEU A 360 -49.19 -30.29 35.94
CA LEU A 360 -50.00 -30.52 37.13
C LEU A 360 -51.26 -31.35 36.84
N GLY A 361 -51.71 -31.45 35.58
CA GLY A 361 -52.84 -32.29 35.16
C GLY A 361 -54.24 -31.67 35.32
N LEU A 362 -54.36 -30.34 35.28
CA LEU A 362 -55.62 -29.56 35.41
C LEU A 362 -56.35 -29.41 34.06
N ARG A 363 -57.70 -29.32 34.05
CA ARG A 363 -58.50 -29.10 32.81
C ARG A 363 -59.45 -27.92 32.99
N GLY A 364 -59.22 -26.83 32.25
CA GLY A 364 -60.04 -25.62 32.22
C GLY A 364 -59.67 -24.59 33.29
N LYS A 365 -59.66 -23.30 32.93
CA LYS A 365 -59.22 -22.19 33.80
C LYS A 365 -60.08 -22.01 35.06
N GLU A 366 -61.33 -22.47 35.05
CA GLU A 366 -62.23 -22.41 36.22
C GLU A 366 -61.81 -23.32 37.38
N THR A 367 -61.09 -24.42 37.11
CA THR A 367 -60.62 -25.35 38.16
C THR A 367 -59.38 -24.86 38.91
N VAL A 368 -58.66 -23.87 38.37
CA VAL A 368 -57.45 -23.31 38.99
C VAL A 368 -57.77 -22.65 40.34
N ARG A 369 -58.84 -21.83 40.39
CA ARG A 369 -59.23 -21.08 41.60
C ARG A 369 -59.77 -21.96 42.75
N SER A 370 -60.09 -23.23 42.46
CA SER A 370 -60.51 -24.22 43.46
C SER A 370 -59.37 -25.04 44.07
N LYS A 371 -58.12 -24.83 43.63
CA LYS A 371 -56.95 -25.63 44.03
C LYS A 371 -55.95 -24.84 44.86
N HIS A 372 -55.34 -25.51 45.85
CA HIS A 372 -54.37 -24.90 46.75
C HIS A 372 -52.93 -25.29 46.38
N LEU A 373 -51.98 -24.35 46.53
CA LEU A 373 -50.57 -24.53 46.17
C LEU A 373 -49.95 -25.78 46.83
N MET A 374 -50.31 -26.04 48.09
CA MET A 374 -49.82 -27.18 48.89
C MET A 374 -50.17 -28.55 48.30
N GLU A 375 -51.22 -28.64 47.49
CA GLU A 375 -51.59 -29.90 46.84
C GLU A 375 -50.64 -30.24 45.66
N CYS A 376 -49.85 -29.29 45.14
CA CYS A 376 -48.96 -29.47 43.98
C CYS A 376 -47.61 -30.17 44.30
N LEU A 377 -47.36 -30.47 45.57
CA LEU A 377 -46.11 -31.02 46.08
C LEU A 377 -46.35 -32.34 46.83
N PRO A 378 -45.37 -33.26 46.80
CA PRO A 378 -45.42 -34.50 47.58
C PRO A 378 -45.36 -34.20 49.08
N ALA A 379 -45.96 -35.09 49.88
CA ALA A 379 -46.17 -34.87 51.32
C ALA A 379 -44.88 -34.52 52.09
N GLU A 380 -43.76 -35.13 51.72
CA GLU A 380 -42.43 -34.92 52.32
C GLU A 380 -41.88 -33.50 52.12
N SER A 381 -42.30 -32.81 51.05
CA SER A 381 -41.84 -31.47 50.70
C SER A 381 -42.81 -30.35 51.10
N ARG A 382 -44.01 -30.69 51.59
CA ARG A 382 -45.02 -29.69 52.02
C ARG A 382 -44.59 -28.94 53.27
N GLU A 383 -44.01 -29.63 54.25
CA GLU A 383 -43.54 -29.00 55.49
C GLU A 383 -42.41 -28.01 55.22
N LEU A 384 -41.50 -28.35 54.30
CA LEU A 384 -40.44 -27.45 53.82
C LEU A 384 -41.03 -26.21 53.14
N LEU A 385 -42.08 -26.38 52.30
CA LEU A 385 -42.74 -25.24 51.65
C LEU A 385 -43.43 -24.30 52.66
N GLU A 386 -44.19 -24.85 53.61
CA GLU A 386 -45.02 -24.08 54.55
C GLU A 386 -44.21 -23.37 55.64
N LYS A 387 -43.27 -24.08 56.26
CA LYS A 387 -42.53 -23.58 57.43
C LYS A 387 -41.26 -22.84 57.08
N THR A 388 -40.72 -23.06 55.88
CA THR A 388 -39.41 -22.52 55.50
C THR A 388 -39.52 -21.67 54.24
N VAL A 389 -39.99 -22.22 53.12
CA VAL A 389 -39.93 -21.52 51.83
C VAL A 389 -40.90 -20.33 51.73
N ILE A 390 -42.17 -20.48 52.12
CA ILE A 390 -43.15 -19.36 52.05
C ILE A 390 -42.77 -18.21 53.00
N PRO A 391 -42.42 -18.45 54.30
CA PRO A 391 -41.93 -17.40 55.18
C PRO A 391 -40.68 -16.69 54.63
N LEU A 392 -39.71 -17.44 54.09
CA LEU A 392 -38.53 -16.86 53.44
C LEU A 392 -38.91 -16.02 52.21
N ILE A 393 -39.88 -16.45 51.41
CA ILE A 393 -40.37 -15.64 50.28
C ILE A 393 -41.07 -14.35 50.77
N ILE A 394 -41.77 -14.39 51.91
CA ILE A 394 -42.46 -13.23 52.48
C ILE A 394 -41.48 -12.24 53.15
N GLU A 395 -40.49 -12.74 53.88
CA GLU A 395 -39.49 -11.95 54.61
C GLU A 395 -38.32 -11.51 53.71
N GLU A 396 -37.72 -12.44 52.98
CA GLU A 396 -36.52 -12.22 52.15
C GLU A 396 -36.86 -11.96 50.67
N GLY A 397 -38.11 -12.17 50.25
CA GLY A 397 -38.63 -11.78 48.93
C GLY A 397 -38.57 -12.85 47.84
N SER A 398 -37.73 -13.89 47.96
CA SER A 398 -37.64 -15.00 47.00
C SER A 398 -36.91 -16.24 47.56
N TRP A 399 -37.08 -17.42 46.93
CA TRP A 399 -36.39 -18.66 47.29
C TRP A 399 -36.13 -19.54 46.05
N LYS A 400 -34.94 -20.16 45.98
CA LYS A 400 -34.55 -21.11 44.92
C LYS A 400 -33.97 -22.40 45.49
N GLY A 401 -34.34 -23.54 44.91
CA GLY A 401 -33.79 -24.85 45.29
C GLY A 401 -34.33 -25.99 44.42
N GLU A 402 -33.74 -27.18 44.51
CA GLU A 402 -34.27 -28.35 43.81
C GLU A 402 -35.49 -28.91 44.57
N LEU A 403 -36.66 -28.90 43.94
CA LEU A 403 -37.89 -29.50 44.45
C LEU A 403 -38.52 -30.35 43.36
N SER A 404 -39.17 -31.45 43.75
CA SER A 404 -39.90 -32.28 42.81
C SER A 404 -41.37 -31.84 42.74
N LEU A 405 -41.84 -31.46 41.55
CA LEU A 405 -43.26 -31.19 41.31
C LEU A 405 -44.03 -32.51 41.18
N GLN A 406 -45.25 -32.55 41.75
CA GLN A 406 -46.13 -33.70 41.67
C GLN A 406 -47.38 -33.42 40.84
N ASN A 407 -47.71 -34.33 39.92
CA ASN A 407 -48.91 -34.25 39.09
C ASN A 407 -50.19 -34.66 39.86
N PHE A 408 -51.26 -33.85 39.83
CA PHE A 408 -52.51 -34.07 40.60
C PHE A 408 -53.28 -35.35 40.24
N ARG A 409 -53.10 -35.88 39.02
CA ARG A 409 -53.84 -37.06 38.54
C ARG A 409 -53.01 -38.34 38.59
N SER A 410 -51.71 -38.27 38.32
CA SER A 410 -50.85 -39.46 38.17
C SER A 410 -49.84 -39.67 39.30
N GLY A 411 -49.54 -38.64 40.09
CA GLY A 411 -48.58 -38.72 41.20
C GLY A 411 -47.10 -38.74 40.81
N ALA A 412 -46.75 -38.67 39.52
CA ALA A 412 -45.37 -38.68 39.02
C ALA A 412 -44.56 -37.48 39.53
N LEU A 413 -43.28 -37.72 39.86
CA LEU A 413 -42.33 -36.72 40.38
C LEU A 413 -41.33 -36.32 39.30
N THR A 414 -41.22 -35.02 39.03
CA THR A 414 -40.20 -34.48 38.11
C THR A 414 -39.15 -33.73 38.92
N PRO A 415 -37.85 -34.11 38.88
CA PRO A 415 -36.80 -33.39 39.60
C PRO A 415 -36.62 -32.02 38.94
N THR A 416 -37.12 -30.98 39.59
CA THR A 416 -37.07 -29.63 39.06
C THR A 416 -36.25 -28.70 39.93
N LEU A 417 -35.59 -27.73 39.30
CA LEU A 417 -35.10 -26.55 39.97
C LEU A 417 -36.26 -25.56 40.12
N PHE A 418 -36.69 -25.31 41.36
CA PHE A 418 -37.83 -24.45 41.74
C PHE A 418 -37.36 -23.05 42.15
N ASN A 419 -38.13 -22.03 41.77
CA ASN A 419 -37.89 -20.63 42.10
C ASN A 419 -39.19 -19.91 42.45
N GLY A 420 -39.41 -19.54 43.72
CA GLY A 420 -40.61 -18.86 44.21
C GLY A 420 -40.34 -17.44 44.70
N PHE A 421 -41.32 -16.53 44.59
CA PHE A 421 -41.19 -15.11 44.98
C PHE A 421 -42.55 -14.44 45.24
N ALA A 422 -42.55 -13.32 45.97
CA ALA A 422 -43.76 -12.55 46.30
C ALA A 422 -44.00 -11.37 45.33
N VAL A 423 -45.27 -11.15 44.95
CA VAL A 423 -45.72 -10.02 44.11
C VAL A 423 -46.39 -8.99 45.01
N ARG A 424 -45.89 -7.75 45.00
CA ARG A 424 -46.33 -6.65 45.89
C ARG A 424 -47.00 -5.52 45.12
N HIS A 425 -47.97 -4.85 45.74
CA HIS A 425 -48.60 -3.66 45.17
C HIS A 425 -47.59 -2.50 45.12
N PRO A 426 -47.44 -1.81 43.97
CA PRO A 426 -46.32 -0.89 43.75
C PRO A 426 -46.22 0.29 44.72
N ASN A 427 -47.37 0.81 45.17
CA ASN A 427 -47.41 2.04 45.98
C ASN A 427 -47.66 1.79 47.48
N THR A 428 -48.14 0.60 47.85
CA THR A 428 -48.51 0.27 49.23
C THR A 428 -47.63 -0.82 49.84
N GLY A 429 -46.86 -1.55 49.03
CA GLY A 429 -45.93 -2.60 49.49
C GLY A 429 -46.60 -3.90 49.96
N GLU A 430 -47.92 -3.93 49.95
CA GLU A 430 -48.72 -5.08 50.39
C GLU A 430 -48.56 -6.25 49.40
N ILE A 431 -48.40 -7.47 49.91
CA ILE A 431 -48.29 -8.67 49.07
C ILE A 431 -49.67 -8.96 48.48
N ILE A 432 -49.76 -8.95 47.15
CA ILE A 432 -51.00 -9.21 46.42
C ILE A 432 -51.07 -10.63 45.85
N ALA A 433 -49.93 -11.30 45.67
CA ALA A 433 -49.85 -12.70 45.23
C ALA A 433 -48.47 -13.33 45.51
N LEU A 434 -48.38 -14.66 45.46
CA LEU A 434 -47.13 -15.45 45.45
C LEU A 434 -46.98 -16.13 44.09
N ALA A 435 -45.79 -16.13 43.47
CA ALA A 435 -45.54 -16.73 42.15
C ALA A 435 -44.33 -17.68 42.15
N ALA A 436 -44.31 -18.68 41.26
CA ALA A 436 -43.20 -19.65 41.14
C ALA A 436 -42.96 -20.16 39.70
N ILE A 437 -41.70 -20.54 39.39
CA ILE A 437 -41.21 -21.09 38.11
C ILE A 437 -40.36 -22.36 38.34
N CYS A 438 -40.52 -23.44 37.54
CA CYS A 438 -39.84 -24.74 37.75
C CYS A 438 -39.27 -25.39 36.45
N ARG A 439 -38.03 -25.95 36.48
CA ARG A 439 -37.26 -26.50 35.30
C ARG A 439 -36.56 -27.88 35.53
N ASP A 440 -36.49 -28.79 34.55
CA ASP A 440 -35.90 -30.17 34.61
C ASP A 440 -34.37 -30.26 34.30
N ILE A 441 -33.60 -31.25 34.86
CA ILE A 441 -32.11 -31.33 34.84
C ILE A 441 -31.44 -32.73 34.63
N ALA A 442 -32.11 -33.74 34.08
CA ALA A 442 -31.63 -35.15 34.08
C ALA A 442 -30.36 -35.49 33.25
N ASP A 443 -30.07 -34.82 32.12
CA ASP A 443 -29.08 -35.33 31.14
C ASP A 443 -27.60 -34.98 31.40
N ARG A 444 -27.31 -34.02 32.28
CA ARG A 444 -25.94 -33.52 32.51
C ARG A 444 -25.00 -34.51 33.21
N LYS A 445 -25.51 -35.51 33.94
CA LYS A 445 -24.70 -36.37 34.82
C LYS A 445 -23.98 -37.56 34.15
N ARG A 446 -24.25 -37.88 32.88
CA ARG A 446 -23.78 -39.15 32.26
C ARG A 446 -22.43 -39.11 31.54
N VAL A 447 -21.78 -37.95 31.36
CA VAL A 447 -20.64 -37.78 30.43
C VAL A 447 -19.25 -37.79 31.10
N GLU A 448 -19.14 -37.57 32.42
CA GLU A 448 -17.84 -37.37 33.09
C GLU A 448 -17.02 -38.66 33.37
N GLU A 449 -17.59 -39.87 33.30
CA GLU A 449 -16.94 -41.09 33.83
C GLU A 449 -16.06 -41.90 32.85
N ALA A 450 -16.02 -41.58 31.54
CA ALA A 450 -15.36 -42.43 30.53
C ALA A 450 -13.87 -42.14 30.27
N LEU A 451 -13.34 -40.97 30.65
CA LEU A 451 -12.03 -40.49 30.20
C LEU A 451 -10.83 -41.06 30.98
N HIS A 452 -11.06 -41.65 32.16
CA HIS A 452 -9.98 -41.94 33.11
C HIS A 452 -9.17 -43.24 32.89
N ARG A 453 -9.56 -44.14 31.98
CA ARG A 453 -9.06 -45.54 31.95
C ARG A 453 -7.94 -45.90 30.94
N ALA A 454 -7.55 -45.05 30.00
CA ALA A 454 -6.68 -45.46 28.86
C ALA A 454 -5.16 -45.23 29.06
N LYS A 455 -4.73 -44.68 30.20
CA LYS A 455 -3.38 -44.11 30.34
C LYS A 455 -2.28 -45.07 30.82
N ASP A 456 -2.61 -46.19 31.47
CA ASP A 456 -1.64 -46.91 32.32
C ASP A 456 -0.91 -48.12 31.67
N GLU A 457 -1.18 -48.49 30.42
CA GLU A 457 -0.74 -49.80 29.86
C GLU A 457 0.61 -49.83 29.10
N LEU A 458 1.25 -48.68 28.81
CA LEU A 458 2.30 -48.62 27.79
C LEU A 458 3.75 -48.85 28.28
N GLU A 459 4.05 -48.65 29.56
CA GLU A 459 5.44 -48.45 30.02
C GLU A 459 6.26 -49.74 30.28
N MET A 460 5.65 -50.92 30.38
CA MET A 460 6.34 -52.11 30.92
C MET A 460 7.18 -52.95 29.93
N ARG A 461 7.14 -52.71 28.61
CA ARG A 461 7.69 -53.68 27.61
C ARG A 461 9.17 -53.56 27.23
N VAL A 462 9.88 -52.52 27.65
CA VAL A 462 11.19 -52.17 27.05
C VAL A 462 12.40 -52.82 27.74
N GLN A 463 12.30 -53.22 29.00
CA GLN A 463 13.47 -53.52 29.81
C GLN A 463 14.14 -54.90 29.61
N GLU A 464 13.51 -55.88 28.97
CA GLU A 464 13.97 -57.28 29.09
C GLU A 464 15.04 -57.76 28.06
N ARG A 465 15.40 -57.02 27.01
CA ARG A 465 16.10 -57.62 25.84
C ARG A 465 17.64 -57.59 25.83
N THR A 466 18.30 -57.01 26.82
CA THR A 466 19.67 -56.48 26.62
C THR A 466 20.82 -57.36 27.12
N ALA A 467 20.57 -58.48 27.80
CA ALA A 467 21.60 -59.18 28.56
C ALA A 467 22.34 -60.34 27.83
N GLU A 468 21.87 -60.82 26.67
CA GLU A 468 22.30 -62.13 26.12
C GLU A 468 23.63 -62.14 25.32
N LEU A 469 24.32 -61.01 25.10
CA LEU A 469 25.31 -60.88 24.01
C LEU A 469 26.81 -61.11 24.36
N SER A 470 27.18 -61.31 25.63
CA SER A 470 28.56 -61.09 26.12
C SER A 470 29.58 -62.21 25.81
N GLU A 471 29.13 -63.44 25.53
CA GLU A 471 30.01 -64.61 25.71
C GLU A 471 30.78 -65.07 24.45
N ALA A 472 30.50 -64.52 23.27
CA ALA A 472 31.03 -65.05 21.99
C ALA A 472 32.50 -64.68 21.67
N ASN A 473 33.27 -64.05 22.57
CA ASN A 473 34.34 -63.13 22.15
C ASN A 473 35.81 -63.62 22.23
N THR A 474 36.13 -64.76 22.85
CA THR A 474 37.53 -65.02 23.26
C THR A 474 38.37 -65.86 22.28
N THR A 475 37.75 -66.66 21.41
CA THR A 475 38.46 -67.68 20.59
C THR A 475 39.15 -67.12 19.34
N LEU A 476 38.92 -65.86 18.98
CA LEU A 476 39.37 -65.23 17.73
C LEU A 476 40.84 -64.76 17.71
N ILE A 477 41.50 -64.65 18.87
CA ILE A 477 42.69 -63.79 19.04
C ILE A 477 43.96 -64.36 18.40
N GLN A 478 44.07 -65.68 18.28
CA GLN A 478 45.37 -66.32 18.03
C GLN A 478 45.73 -66.48 16.55
N GLN A 479 44.76 -66.38 15.63
CA GLN A 479 44.98 -66.46 14.17
C GLN A 479 45.36 -65.11 13.54
N MET A 480 45.45 -64.05 14.36
CA MET A 480 45.67 -62.68 13.90
C MET A 480 47.14 -62.30 13.66
N LEU A 481 48.09 -62.98 14.31
CA LEU A 481 49.47 -62.49 14.43
C LEU A 481 50.38 -62.72 13.20
N GLU A 482 50.19 -63.76 12.40
CA GLU A 482 51.07 -64.07 11.25
C GLU A 482 50.64 -63.35 9.97
N ARG A 483 49.33 -63.23 9.76
CA ARG A 483 48.72 -62.34 8.77
C ARG A 483 49.22 -60.89 8.94
N GLN A 484 49.51 -60.49 10.18
CA GLN A 484 49.89 -59.14 10.58
C GLN A 484 51.15 -58.58 9.88
N ARG A 485 52.14 -59.41 9.53
CA ARG A 485 53.41 -58.92 8.95
C ARG A 485 53.39 -58.66 7.45
N ALA A 486 52.72 -59.51 6.68
CA ALA A 486 52.56 -59.30 5.25
C ALA A 486 51.48 -58.23 4.99
N GLU A 487 50.47 -58.16 5.88
CA GLU A 487 49.64 -56.98 6.01
C GLU A 487 50.49 -55.74 6.29
N GLU A 488 51.47 -55.74 7.20
CA GLU A 488 52.26 -54.54 7.53
C GLU A 488 52.96 -53.88 6.33
N GLN A 489 53.49 -54.64 5.37
CA GLN A 489 54.18 -54.08 4.19
C GLN A 489 53.22 -53.60 3.10
N LEU A 490 52.17 -54.39 2.79
CA LEU A 490 51.09 -53.91 1.95
C LEU A 490 50.48 -52.66 2.57
N LEU A 491 50.25 -52.69 3.88
CA LEU A 491 49.76 -51.59 4.69
C LEU A 491 50.68 -50.38 4.60
N GLN A 492 52.01 -50.49 4.52
CA GLN A 492 52.87 -49.32 4.36
C GLN A 492 52.76 -48.66 2.98
N SER A 493 52.75 -49.44 1.89
CA SER A 493 52.57 -48.91 0.52
C SER A 493 51.15 -48.38 0.31
N GLU A 494 50.16 -49.16 0.78
CA GLU A 494 48.75 -48.78 0.80
C GLU A 494 48.53 -47.57 1.71
N LYS A 495 49.26 -47.44 2.83
CA LYS A 495 49.25 -46.22 3.66
C LYS A 495 49.75 -45.03 2.87
N LYS A 496 50.85 -45.11 2.11
CA LYS A 496 51.35 -43.98 1.30
C LYS A 496 50.35 -43.57 0.22
N TYR A 497 49.81 -44.55 -0.50
CA TYR A 497 48.78 -44.34 -1.51
C TYR A 497 47.50 -43.76 -0.91
N ARG A 498 46.95 -44.39 0.14
CA ARG A 498 45.76 -43.90 0.85
C ARG A 498 46.01 -42.53 1.47
N LEU A 499 47.20 -42.26 1.99
CA LEU A 499 47.57 -40.96 2.52
C LEU A 499 47.48 -39.92 1.39
N LEU A 500 48.16 -40.07 0.26
CA LEU A 500 48.06 -39.10 -0.85
C LEU A 500 46.65 -38.97 -1.42
N PHE A 501 45.99 -40.10 -1.66
CA PHE A 501 44.67 -40.16 -2.24
C PHE A 501 43.62 -39.50 -1.34
N ASN A 502 43.74 -39.67 -0.01
CA ASN A 502 42.79 -39.14 0.98
C ASN A 502 43.21 -37.80 1.60
N SER A 503 44.45 -37.35 1.44
CA SER A 503 44.94 -36.07 2.00
C SER A 503 44.78 -34.87 1.05
N GLY A 504 44.48 -35.10 -0.22
CA GLY A 504 44.13 -34.02 -1.15
C GLY A 504 42.81 -33.34 -0.78
N ASN A 505 42.66 -32.04 -1.08
CA ASN A 505 41.47 -31.26 -0.72
C ASN A 505 40.24 -31.49 -1.62
N ASP A 506 40.45 -32.05 -2.80
CA ASP A 506 39.41 -32.30 -3.81
C ASP A 506 38.89 -33.75 -3.74
N ALA A 507 37.63 -33.96 -4.12
CA ALA A 507 37.03 -35.30 -4.18
C ALA A 507 37.56 -36.03 -5.43
N ILE A 508 38.10 -37.24 -5.26
CA ILE A 508 38.70 -38.01 -6.34
C ILE A 508 37.90 -39.28 -6.60
N PHE A 509 37.62 -39.54 -7.88
CA PHE A 509 36.89 -40.70 -8.36
C PHE A 509 37.67 -41.40 -9.46
N VAL A 510 37.70 -42.72 -9.45
CA VAL A 510 38.35 -43.57 -10.45
C VAL A 510 37.33 -44.54 -11.01
N TYR A 511 37.20 -44.62 -12.33
CA TYR A 511 36.22 -45.48 -13.02
C TYR A 511 36.66 -45.80 -14.46
N HIS A 512 36.06 -46.79 -15.11
CA HIS A 512 36.36 -47.12 -16.51
C HIS A 512 35.57 -46.23 -17.48
N PRO A 513 36.09 -45.93 -18.68
CA PRO A 513 35.30 -45.31 -19.74
C PRO A 513 34.15 -46.26 -20.17
N LEU A 514 33.09 -45.68 -20.74
CA LEU A 514 31.86 -46.37 -21.15
C LEU A 514 32.13 -47.73 -21.84
N GLU A 515 31.61 -48.83 -21.28
CA GLU A 515 31.48 -50.12 -21.96
C GLU A 515 30.01 -50.26 -22.43
N ASN A 516 29.76 -50.52 -23.72
CA ASN A 516 28.40 -50.72 -24.29
C ASN A 516 27.36 -49.60 -24.02
N ARG A 517 27.78 -48.32 -23.95
CA ARG A 517 26.92 -47.16 -23.62
C ARG A 517 26.41 -47.13 -22.16
N GLU A 518 26.90 -47.99 -21.28
CA GLU A 518 26.65 -47.91 -19.84
C GLU A 518 27.88 -47.33 -19.12
N VAL A 519 27.64 -46.40 -18.19
CA VAL A 519 28.70 -45.77 -17.38
C VAL A 519 29.14 -46.78 -16.32
N SER A 520 30.44 -47.08 -16.26
CA SER A 520 30.94 -47.99 -15.23
C SER A 520 30.76 -47.39 -13.84
N ASN A 521 30.55 -48.25 -12.85
CA ASN A 521 30.60 -47.85 -11.45
C ASN A 521 31.99 -47.34 -11.06
N PHE A 522 32.05 -46.59 -9.96
CA PHE A 522 33.32 -46.17 -9.39
C PHE A 522 34.11 -47.38 -8.90
N ILE A 523 35.36 -47.47 -9.36
CA ILE A 523 36.35 -48.47 -8.95
C ILE A 523 36.99 -48.04 -7.64
N GLU A 524 37.27 -46.73 -7.51
CA GLU A 524 37.90 -46.19 -6.32
C GLU A 524 37.48 -44.74 -6.07
N VAL A 525 37.35 -44.37 -4.78
CA VAL A 525 36.96 -43.03 -4.33
C VAL A 525 37.72 -42.69 -3.05
N ASN A 526 38.15 -41.44 -2.91
CA ASN A 526 38.88 -41.01 -1.73
C ASN A 526 37.94 -40.67 -0.56
N ASP A 527 38.52 -40.54 0.64
CA ASP A 527 37.75 -40.26 1.86
C ASP A 527 37.08 -38.89 1.78
N VAL A 528 37.68 -37.91 1.10
CA VAL A 528 37.08 -36.59 0.85
C VAL A 528 35.83 -36.71 -0.01
N ALA A 529 35.80 -37.55 -1.05
CA ALA A 529 34.60 -37.82 -1.84
C ALA A 529 33.48 -38.44 -0.99
N CYS A 530 33.82 -39.39 -0.11
CA CYS A 530 32.86 -40.01 0.80
C CYS A 530 32.30 -38.98 1.81
N GLN A 531 33.17 -38.19 2.43
CA GLN A 531 32.81 -37.14 3.39
C GLN A 531 31.92 -36.07 2.75
N LYS A 532 32.32 -35.55 1.58
CA LYS A 532 31.57 -34.48 0.89
C LYS A 532 30.22 -34.95 0.38
N LEU A 533 30.12 -36.16 -0.17
CA LEU A 533 28.86 -36.69 -0.70
C LEU A 533 27.99 -37.37 0.38
N GLY A 534 28.54 -37.61 1.58
CA GLY A 534 27.84 -38.27 2.69
C GLY A 534 27.48 -39.73 2.41
N TYR A 535 28.12 -40.35 1.42
CA TYR A 535 28.00 -41.78 1.16
C TYR A 535 29.10 -42.51 1.89
N GLU A 536 28.75 -43.70 2.39
CA GLU A 536 29.78 -44.64 2.78
C GLU A 536 30.52 -45.12 1.53
N ARG A 537 31.81 -45.39 1.67
CA ARG A 537 32.67 -45.77 0.54
C ARG A 537 32.08 -46.92 -0.29
N GLU A 538 31.55 -47.95 0.36
CA GLU A 538 30.94 -49.11 -0.32
C GLU A 538 29.67 -48.79 -1.11
N GLU A 539 28.90 -47.80 -0.66
CA GLU A 539 27.71 -47.33 -1.36
C GLU A 539 28.14 -46.53 -2.58
N LEU A 540 29.12 -45.65 -2.41
CA LEU A 540 29.63 -44.80 -3.48
C LEU A 540 30.26 -45.64 -4.60
N LEU A 541 30.99 -46.72 -4.28
CA LEU A 541 31.56 -47.65 -5.26
C LEU A 541 30.51 -48.42 -6.08
N LYS A 542 29.25 -48.50 -5.64
CA LYS A 542 28.14 -49.10 -6.41
C LYS A 542 27.44 -48.10 -7.33
N LEU A 543 27.78 -46.82 -7.19
CA LEU A 543 27.24 -45.75 -8.01
C LEU A 543 28.15 -45.50 -9.21
N SER A 544 27.57 -44.90 -10.24
CA SER A 544 28.29 -44.40 -11.40
C SER A 544 28.33 -42.86 -11.34
N PRO A 545 29.21 -42.22 -12.13
CA PRO A 545 29.19 -40.76 -12.34
C PRO A 545 27.79 -40.19 -12.66
N ARG A 546 26.94 -40.94 -13.37
CA ARG A 546 25.56 -40.54 -13.67
C ARG A 546 24.68 -40.47 -12.42
N SER A 547 24.88 -41.37 -11.46
CA SER A 547 24.03 -41.48 -10.26
C SER A 547 24.25 -40.33 -9.27
N ILE A 548 25.44 -39.71 -9.31
CA ILE A 548 25.78 -38.59 -8.44
C ILE A 548 25.61 -37.23 -9.13
N SER A 549 25.40 -37.16 -10.45
CA SER A 549 25.18 -35.91 -11.19
C SER A 549 23.69 -35.55 -11.24
N LEU A 550 23.35 -34.36 -10.78
CA LEU A 550 22.00 -33.80 -10.83
C LEU A 550 21.72 -33.22 -12.22
N GLY A 551 20.69 -33.75 -12.89
CA GLY A 551 20.31 -33.29 -14.22
C GLY A 551 21.19 -33.83 -15.35
N TYR A 552 21.73 -35.05 -15.16
CA TYR A 552 22.53 -35.75 -16.17
C TYR A 552 21.89 -35.75 -17.56
N ASP A 553 22.64 -35.26 -18.53
CA ASP A 553 22.26 -35.18 -19.95
C ASP A 553 23.16 -36.14 -20.75
N GLU A 554 22.53 -37.12 -21.41
CA GLU A 554 23.21 -38.15 -22.18
C GLU A 554 23.99 -37.57 -23.38
N GLU A 555 23.48 -36.53 -24.05
CA GLU A 555 24.17 -35.91 -25.18
C GLU A 555 25.41 -35.13 -24.73
N ARG A 556 25.28 -34.34 -23.65
CA ARG A 556 26.42 -33.62 -23.07
C ARG A 556 27.49 -34.57 -22.52
N SER A 557 27.07 -35.66 -21.88
CA SER A 557 28.01 -36.66 -21.37
C SER A 557 28.74 -37.37 -22.50
N PHE A 558 28.06 -37.71 -23.59
CA PHE A 558 28.67 -38.28 -24.78
C PHE A 558 29.70 -37.33 -25.42
N LEU A 559 29.36 -36.04 -25.56
CA LEU A 559 30.28 -35.03 -26.10
C LEU A 559 31.51 -34.84 -25.20
N ARG A 560 31.32 -34.79 -23.87
CA ARG A 560 32.41 -34.71 -22.88
C ARG A 560 33.33 -35.94 -22.97
N MET A 561 32.76 -37.14 -23.09
CA MET A 561 33.55 -38.37 -23.25
C MET A 561 34.32 -38.42 -24.57
N GLY A 562 33.69 -38.01 -25.68
CA GLY A 562 34.38 -37.91 -26.98
C GLY A 562 35.59 -36.97 -26.92
N LYS A 563 35.45 -35.83 -26.22
CA LYS A 563 36.55 -34.90 -26.00
C LYS A 563 37.62 -35.48 -25.07
N LEU A 564 37.25 -36.16 -23.98
CA LEU A 564 38.19 -36.82 -23.07
C LEU A 564 38.99 -37.95 -23.75
N LEU A 565 38.35 -38.74 -24.62
CA LEU A 565 39.02 -39.80 -25.39
C LEU A 565 40.05 -39.23 -26.39
N ASN A 566 39.76 -38.06 -26.96
CA ASN A 566 40.66 -37.41 -27.92
C ASN A 566 41.80 -36.64 -27.23
N ASP A 567 41.45 -35.79 -26.26
CA ASP A 567 42.37 -34.83 -25.65
C ASP A 567 43.06 -35.40 -24.39
N ARG A 568 42.70 -36.63 -23.97
CA ARG A 568 43.11 -37.32 -22.73
C ARG A 568 42.79 -36.55 -21.43
N HIS A 569 42.20 -35.35 -21.52
CA HIS A 569 41.82 -34.46 -20.41
C HIS A 569 40.58 -33.62 -20.74
N ILE A 570 39.76 -33.29 -19.73
CA ILE A 570 38.65 -32.32 -19.85
C ILE A 570 38.40 -31.60 -18.52
N LEU A 571 37.93 -30.35 -18.59
CA LEU A 571 37.44 -29.55 -17.46
C LEU A 571 36.00 -29.09 -17.72
N TYR A 572 35.10 -29.24 -16.75
CA TYR A 572 33.71 -28.77 -16.85
C TYR A 572 33.04 -28.61 -15.47
N GLU A 573 31.97 -27.82 -15.38
CA GLU A 573 31.12 -27.72 -14.18
C GLU A 573 29.97 -28.75 -14.19
N ASP A 574 29.61 -29.26 -13.01
CA ASP A 574 28.50 -30.18 -12.77
C ASP A 574 27.88 -29.95 -11.38
N MET A 575 26.76 -30.58 -11.09
CA MET A 575 26.07 -30.50 -9.80
C MET A 575 26.00 -31.89 -9.18
N PHE A 576 26.66 -32.10 -8.06
CA PHE A 576 26.63 -33.39 -7.35
C PHE A 576 25.48 -33.48 -6.36
N LEU A 577 24.83 -34.65 -6.30
CA LEU A 577 23.77 -34.99 -5.35
C LEU A 577 24.34 -35.83 -4.22
N THR A 578 24.25 -35.33 -2.99
CA THR A 578 24.65 -36.06 -1.78
C THR A 578 23.60 -37.10 -1.39
N LYS A 579 23.98 -38.07 -0.53
CA LYS A 579 23.07 -39.11 -0.02
C LYS A 579 21.82 -38.56 0.67
N THR A 580 21.96 -37.41 1.33
CA THR A 580 20.88 -36.73 2.04
C THR A 580 20.03 -35.85 1.13
N GLY A 581 20.28 -35.86 -0.18
CA GLY A 581 19.61 -35.01 -1.18
C GLY A 581 20.15 -33.58 -1.24
N GLY A 582 21.27 -33.29 -0.59
CA GLY A 582 21.99 -32.01 -0.73
C GLY A 582 22.63 -31.88 -2.11
N ILE A 583 22.80 -30.66 -2.58
CA ILE A 583 23.40 -30.38 -3.90
C ILE A 583 24.71 -29.64 -3.70
N ILE A 584 25.78 -30.13 -4.31
CA ILE A 584 27.12 -29.54 -4.25
C ILE A 584 27.51 -29.17 -5.69
N PRO A 585 27.62 -27.88 -6.04
CA PRO A 585 28.20 -27.48 -7.31
C PRO A 585 29.70 -27.84 -7.33
N VAL A 586 30.13 -28.52 -8.39
CA VAL A 586 31.52 -28.96 -8.55
C VAL A 586 32.10 -28.57 -9.90
N GLU A 587 33.39 -28.25 -9.91
CA GLU A 587 34.21 -28.19 -11.12
C GLU A 587 35.01 -29.49 -11.23
N ILE A 588 34.86 -30.22 -12.34
CA ILE A 588 35.43 -31.55 -12.53
C ILE A 588 36.54 -31.48 -13.58
N SER A 589 37.75 -31.87 -13.17
CA SER A 589 38.87 -32.18 -14.06
C SER A 589 39.01 -33.68 -14.22
N ALA A 590 38.82 -34.21 -15.42
CA ALA A 590 38.90 -35.65 -15.69
C ALA A 590 40.07 -35.99 -16.64
N HIS A 591 40.79 -37.07 -16.33
CA HIS A 591 41.99 -37.53 -17.03
C HIS A 591 41.85 -39.01 -17.40
N LEU A 592 42.29 -39.39 -18.60
CA LEU A 592 42.24 -40.77 -19.10
C LEU A 592 43.64 -41.41 -19.17
N PHE A 593 43.82 -42.53 -18.48
CA PHE A 593 45.08 -43.29 -18.40
C PHE A 593 44.85 -44.81 -18.54
N GLU A 594 45.91 -45.60 -18.65
CA GLU A 594 45.83 -47.08 -18.68
C GLU A 594 46.15 -47.65 -17.30
N PHE A 595 45.30 -48.55 -16.79
CA PHE A 595 45.45 -49.24 -15.51
C PHE A 595 44.99 -50.70 -15.64
N ASN A 596 45.84 -51.65 -15.26
CA ASN A 596 45.61 -53.09 -15.48
C ASN A 596 45.22 -53.43 -16.95
N GLU A 597 45.93 -52.85 -17.92
CA GLU A 597 45.66 -53.01 -19.37
C GLU A 597 44.26 -52.53 -19.82
N LYS A 598 43.56 -51.78 -18.96
CA LYS A 598 42.26 -51.18 -19.27
C LYS A 598 42.33 -49.65 -19.23
N PRO A 599 41.66 -48.95 -20.15
CA PRO A 599 41.54 -47.51 -20.03
C PRO A 599 40.73 -47.17 -18.77
N THR A 600 41.16 -46.16 -18.03
CA THR A 600 40.63 -45.78 -16.73
C THR A 600 40.63 -44.25 -16.63
N ILE A 601 39.57 -43.69 -16.06
CA ILE A 601 39.36 -42.26 -15.87
C ILE A 601 39.54 -41.93 -14.40
N MET A 602 40.37 -40.93 -14.12
CA MET A 602 40.45 -40.27 -12.81
C MET A 602 39.77 -38.90 -12.93
N SER A 603 38.75 -38.65 -12.12
CA SER A 603 38.06 -37.36 -12.04
C SER A 603 38.29 -36.72 -10.69
N ILE A 604 38.80 -35.49 -10.71
CA ILE A 604 39.00 -34.64 -9.54
C ILE A 604 37.88 -33.61 -9.55
N ALA A 605 36.99 -33.68 -8.57
CA ALA A 605 35.87 -32.78 -8.40
C ALA A 605 36.16 -31.78 -7.27
N ARG A 606 36.28 -30.51 -7.65
CA ARG A 606 36.46 -29.39 -6.75
C ARG A 606 35.12 -28.80 -6.38
N ASP A 607 34.91 -28.62 -5.08
CA ASP A 607 33.72 -27.97 -4.54
C ASP A 607 33.80 -26.45 -4.76
N ILE A 608 32.89 -25.92 -5.58
CA ILE A 608 32.81 -24.48 -5.89
C ILE A 608 31.66 -23.79 -5.14
N THR A 609 31.14 -24.41 -4.07
CA THR A 609 30.02 -23.90 -3.28
C THR A 609 30.29 -22.50 -2.74
N ALA A 610 31.48 -22.24 -2.20
CA ALA A 610 31.84 -20.92 -1.67
C ALA A 610 31.77 -19.83 -2.75
N ARG A 611 32.26 -20.15 -3.96
CA ARG A 611 32.21 -19.24 -5.11
C ARG A 611 30.78 -18.98 -5.56
N LYS A 612 29.96 -20.02 -5.74
CA LYS A 612 28.55 -19.87 -6.15
C LYS A 612 27.73 -19.12 -5.10
N ARG A 613 27.93 -19.37 -3.80
CA ARG A 613 27.26 -18.63 -2.71
C ARG A 613 27.63 -17.15 -2.70
N ALA A 614 28.91 -16.81 -2.91
CA ALA A 614 29.33 -15.41 -3.00
C ALA A 614 28.72 -14.70 -4.23
N GLU A 615 28.72 -15.35 -5.40
CA GLU A 615 28.09 -14.81 -6.61
C GLU A 615 26.57 -14.62 -6.44
N GLU A 616 25.91 -15.53 -5.72
CA GLU A 616 24.48 -15.49 -5.43
C GLU A 616 24.12 -14.41 -4.39
N GLN A 617 24.88 -14.29 -3.32
CA GLN A 617 24.70 -13.25 -2.30
C GLN A 617 24.84 -11.83 -2.89
N ILE A 618 25.78 -11.64 -3.83
CA ILE A 618 25.92 -10.38 -4.60
C ILE A 618 24.68 -10.13 -5.46
N ARG A 619 24.13 -11.17 -6.10
CA ARG A 619 22.91 -11.06 -6.92
C ARG A 619 21.67 -10.76 -6.09
N GLU A 620 21.53 -11.37 -4.91
CA GLU A 620 20.45 -11.11 -3.96
C GLU A 620 20.50 -9.67 -3.43
N GLN A 621 21.68 -9.19 -3.05
CA GLN A 621 21.87 -7.79 -2.63
C GLN A 621 21.48 -6.79 -3.73
N ALA A 622 21.84 -7.07 -4.99
CA ALA A 622 21.45 -6.24 -6.12
C ALA A 622 19.92 -6.25 -6.34
N ALA A 623 19.27 -7.42 -6.22
CA ALA A 623 17.82 -7.55 -6.38
C ALA A 623 17.02 -6.82 -5.27
N LEU A 624 17.57 -6.70 -4.06
CA LEU A 624 16.95 -5.92 -2.97
C LEU A 624 16.98 -4.41 -3.25
N LEU A 625 18.03 -3.90 -3.87
CA LEU A 625 18.17 -2.48 -4.23
C LEU A 625 17.19 -2.04 -5.34
N ASP A 626 16.74 -2.97 -6.18
CA ASP A 626 15.72 -2.71 -7.22
C ASP A 626 14.30 -2.50 -6.66
N LYS A 627 14.08 -2.80 -5.37
CA LYS A 627 12.80 -2.59 -4.68
C LYS A 627 12.73 -1.25 -3.94
N ALA A 628 13.82 -0.50 -3.83
CA ALA A 628 13.80 0.86 -3.30
C ALA A 628 12.97 1.78 -4.20
N GLN A 629 12.23 2.74 -3.63
CA GLN A 629 11.51 3.75 -4.44
C GLN A 629 12.46 4.83 -4.98
N ASP A 630 13.58 5.06 -4.30
CA ASP A 630 14.59 6.04 -4.68
C ASP A 630 15.40 5.59 -5.91
N ALA A 631 15.73 6.56 -6.76
CA ALA A 631 16.68 6.37 -7.84
C ALA A 631 18.10 6.35 -7.27
N ILE A 632 18.83 5.26 -7.51
CA ILE A 632 20.17 5.02 -7.00
C ILE A 632 21.13 4.89 -8.16
N LEU A 633 22.17 5.71 -8.14
CA LEU A 633 23.29 5.61 -9.05
C LEU A 633 24.62 5.75 -8.32
N VAL A 634 25.66 5.14 -8.86
CA VAL A 634 27.04 5.32 -8.39
C VAL A 634 27.85 5.87 -9.55
N CYS A 635 28.65 6.89 -9.28
CA CYS A 635 29.56 7.47 -10.24
C CYS A 635 31.01 7.29 -9.80
N ASP A 636 31.93 7.20 -10.75
CA ASP A 636 33.35 7.39 -10.44
C ASP A 636 33.65 8.87 -10.07
N LEU A 637 34.91 9.18 -9.71
CA LEU A 637 35.30 10.55 -9.36
C LEU A 637 35.25 11.54 -10.54
N ASN A 638 35.13 11.03 -11.77
CA ASN A 638 34.96 11.82 -13.00
C ASN A 638 33.47 11.93 -13.41
N ASP A 639 32.56 11.54 -12.52
CA ASP A 639 31.10 11.59 -12.67
C ASP A 639 30.54 10.60 -13.72
N TYR A 640 31.31 9.60 -14.17
CA TYR A 640 30.79 8.53 -15.03
C TYR A 640 29.99 7.51 -14.24
N ILE A 641 28.78 7.21 -14.70
CA ILE A 641 27.87 6.28 -14.03
C ILE A 641 28.43 4.85 -14.16
N ILE A 642 28.71 4.23 -13.03
CA ILE A 642 29.15 2.83 -12.93
C ILE A 642 28.04 1.90 -12.44
N TYR A 643 26.97 2.46 -11.87
CA TYR A 643 25.81 1.70 -11.40
C TYR A 643 24.53 2.51 -11.54
N TRP A 644 23.44 1.84 -11.91
CA TRP A 644 22.13 2.45 -12.16
C TRP A 644 21.02 1.44 -11.84
N ASN A 645 20.24 1.68 -10.78
CA ASN A 645 19.18 0.75 -10.34
C ASN A 645 17.87 0.88 -11.17
N LYS A 646 16.95 -0.08 -11.01
CA LYS A 646 15.65 -0.05 -11.71
C LYS A 646 14.76 1.13 -11.39
N SER A 647 14.88 1.73 -10.20
CA SER A 647 14.13 2.94 -9.87
C SER A 647 14.66 4.18 -10.57
N ALA A 648 15.98 4.27 -10.80
CA ALA A 648 16.57 5.30 -11.63
C ALA A 648 16.13 5.16 -13.11
N GLU A 649 15.98 3.94 -13.64
CA GLU A 649 15.37 3.73 -14.96
C GLU A 649 13.94 4.27 -15.03
N ARG A 650 13.10 3.98 -14.03
CA ARG A 650 11.72 4.45 -13.97
C ARG A 650 11.60 5.97 -13.82
N MET A 651 12.46 6.56 -12.97
CA MET A 651 12.41 8.00 -12.67
C MET A 651 12.92 8.85 -13.84
N TYR A 652 14.06 8.49 -14.43
CA TYR A 652 14.69 9.31 -15.47
C TYR A 652 14.43 8.83 -16.90
N GLY A 653 13.94 7.60 -17.09
CA GLY A 653 13.63 7.04 -18.41
C GLY A 653 14.83 6.47 -19.18
N TRP A 654 16.03 6.52 -18.60
CA TRP A 654 17.24 5.90 -19.18
C TRP A 654 17.35 4.44 -18.75
N LYS A 655 17.54 3.52 -19.70
CA LYS A 655 17.80 2.11 -19.35
C LYS A 655 19.20 1.98 -18.76
N THR A 656 19.43 0.98 -17.88
CA THR A 656 20.73 0.75 -17.24
C THR A 656 21.84 0.60 -18.28
N GLU A 657 21.61 -0.09 -19.40
CA GLU A 657 22.61 -0.27 -20.46
C GLU A 657 22.93 1.03 -21.21
N GLU A 658 22.01 2.00 -21.21
CA GLU A 658 22.20 3.32 -21.81
C GLU A 658 22.83 4.31 -20.82
N ALA A 659 22.58 4.15 -19.52
CA ALA A 659 23.06 5.06 -18.49
C ALA A 659 24.50 4.75 -18.05
N ILE A 660 24.86 3.46 -17.94
CA ILE A 660 26.20 3.04 -17.51
C ILE A 660 27.26 3.49 -18.53
N GLY A 661 28.35 4.06 -18.03
CA GLY A 661 29.47 4.57 -18.82
C GLY A 661 29.29 6.00 -19.33
N ASN A 662 28.12 6.61 -19.16
CA ASN A 662 27.86 8.00 -19.51
C ASN A 662 28.07 8.94 -18.32
N ASN A 663 28.29 10.22 -18.60
CA ASN A 663 28.50 11.22 -17.56
C ASN A 663 27.17 11.64 -16.92
N ALA A 664 27.08 11.54 -15.59
CA ALA A 664 25.86 11.85 -14.84
C ALA A 664 25.45 13.32 -14.92
N PHE A 665 26.42 14.25 -15.05
CA PHE A 665 26.13 15.67 -15.24
C PHE A 665 25.42 15.92 -16.57
N GLU A 666 25.90 15.30 -17.66
CA GLU A 666 25.33 15.49 -18.99
C GLU A 666 23.95 14.86 -19.15
N LEU A 667 23.69 13.73 -18.46
CA LEU A 667 22.42 13.02 -18.54
C LEU A 667 21.33 13.66 -17.68
N LEU A 668 21.68 14.18 -16.50
CA LEU A 668 20.70 14.57 -15.49
C LEU A 668 20.59 16.09 -15.29
N PHE A 669 21.50 16.88 -15.85
CA PHE A 669 21.50 18.33 -15.67
C PHE A 669 21.59 19.07 -17.02
N ASN A 670 20.94 20.23 -17.09
CA ASN A 670 21.12 21.17 -18.20
C ASN A 670 22.46 21.91 -18.05
N ARG A 671 23.05 22.37 -19.18
CA ARG A 671 24.42 22.92 -19.30
C ARG A 671 24.82 24.06 -18.34
N ASP A 672 23.90 24.61 -17.53
CA ASP A 672 24.11 25.77 -16.65
C ASP A 672 23.80 25.52 -15.15
N SER A 673 23.81 24.28 -14.66
CA SER A 673 23.49 24.03 -13.24
C SER A 673 24.67 24.33 -12.31
N THR A 674 24.81 25.59 -11.88
CA THR A 674 25.70 26.02 -10.78
C THR A 674 25.51 25.21 -9.49
N GLN A 675 24.31 24.66 -9.27
CA GLN A 675 23.98 23.76 -8.16
C GLN A 675 24.82 22.48 -8.18
N PHE A 676 25.00 21.82 -9.32
CA PHE A 676 25.81 20.59 -9.42
C PHE A 676 27.26 20.81 -8.98
N ILE A 677 27.89 21.88 -9.47
CA ILE A 677 29.30 22.19 -9.16
C ILE A 677 29.48 22.47 -7.67
N ALA A 678 28.54 23.18 -7.05
CA ALA A 678 28.56 23.46 -5.61
C ALA A 678 28.39 22.17 -4.79
N SER A 679 27.41 21.33 -5.13
CA SER A 679 27.16 20.04 -4.46
C SER A 679 28.34 19.08 -4.59
N ARG A 680 28.96 19.03 -5.79
CA ARG A 680 30.13 18.18 -6.06
C ARG A 680 31.34 18.58 -5.23
N ARG A 681 31.62 19.87 -5.11
CA ARG A 681 32.69 20.37 -4.25
C ARG A 681 32.43 20.01 -2.79
N ALA A 682 31.20 20.21 -2.32
CA ALA A 682 30.83 19.92 -0.93
C ALA A 682 31.01 18.43 -0.57
N VAL A 683 30.65 17.49 -1.46
CA VAL A 683 30.89 16.05 -1.24
C VAL A 683 32.36 15.69 -1.15
N LEU A 684 33.20 16.27 -2.01
CA LEU A 684 34.63 15.97 -2.00
C LEU A 684 35.31 16.54 -0.74
N GLU A 685 34.83 17.68 -0.23
CA GLU A 685 35.38 18.32 0.98
C GLU A 685 34.83 17.73 2.29
N HIS A 686 33.53 17.44 2.35
CA HIS A 686 32.82 17.05 3.58
C HIS A 686 32.40 15.58 3.62
N ARG A 687 32.72 14.79 2.58
CA ARG A 687 32.38 13.36 2.39
C ARG A 687 30.89 13.07 2.18
N GLU A 688 30.01 14.02 2.47
CA GLU A 688 28.57 13.91 2.27
C GLU A 688 27.97 15.25 1.83
N TRP A 689 26.87 15.20 1.09
CA TRP A 689 26.06 16.36 0.75
C TRP A 689 24.59 15.95 0.64
N GLN A 690 23.68 16.83 1.08
CA GLN A 690 22.24 16.65 0.91
C GLN A 690 21.61 17.99 0.52
N GLY A 691 20.68 17.95 -0.43
CA GLY A 691 19.91 19.12 -0.84
C GLY A 691 18.94 18.85 -1.97
N GLU A 692 18.18 19.88 -2.36
CA GLU A 692 17.25 19.83 -3.48
C GLU A 692 17.97 20.22 -4.79
N LEU A 693 17.76 19.45 -5.86
CA LEU A 693 18.34 19.68 -7.18
C LEU A 693 17.25 19.66 -8.26
N HIS A 694 17.44 20.49 -9.28
CA HIS A 694 16.67 20.42 -10.52
C HIS A 694 17.41 19.51 -11.49
N GLN A 695 16.71 18.48 -11.97
CA GLN A 695 17.25 17.50 -12.90
C GLN A 695 16.30 17.28 -14.07
N VAL A 696 16.82 16.69 -15.14
CA VAL A 696 16.07 16.40 -16.36
C VAL A 696 16.01 14.90 -16.63
N THR A 697 14.87 14.46 -17.15
CA THR A 697 14.67 13.09 -17.64
C THR A 697 15.09 12.97 -19.10
N LYS A 698 15.16 11.74 -19.64
CA LYS A 698 15.45 11.45 -21.06
C LYS A 698 14.55 12.21 -22.04
N GLU A 699 13.30 12.46 -21.67
CA GLU A 699 12.30 13.18 -22.49
C GLU A 699 12.41 14.72 -22.36
N GLY A 700 13.38 15.22 -21.59
CA GLY A 700 13.56 16.65 -21.34
C GLY A 700 12.58 17.23 -20.31
N LYS A 701 11.79 16.40 -19.63
CA LYS A 701 10.94 16.83 -18.51
C LYS A 701 11.83 17.16 -17.31
N GLU A 702 11.64 18.36 -16.76
CA GLU A 702 12.28 18.83 -15.54
C GLU A 702 11.59 18.22 -14.31
N ILE A 703 12.39 17.66 -13.40
CA ILE A 703 11.97 17.07 -12.14
C ILE A 703 12.76 17.69 -11.00
N MET A 704 12.11 17.86 -9.86
CA MET A 704 12.74 18.33 -8.64
C MET A 704 13.03 17.13 -7.75
N VAL A 705 14.31 16.88 -7.49
CA VAL A 705 14.74 15.76 -6.69
C VAL A 705 15.35 16.24 -5.37
N GLU A 706 14.98 15.59 -4.28
CA GLU A 706 15.79 15.63 -3.07
C GLU A 706 16.93 14.62 -3.25
N SER A 707 18.17 15.09 -3.15
CA SER A 707 19.35 14.35 -3.54
C SER A 707 20.34 14.25 -2.37
N ARG A 708 20.88 13.06 -2.14
CA ARG A 708 21.94 12.79 -1.16
C ARG A 708 23.12 12.11 -1.84
N TRP A 709 24.30 12.67 -1.63
CA TRP A 709 25.55 12.22 -2.24
C TRP A 709 26.52 11.81 -1.13
N THR A 710 27.18 10.67 -1.28
CA THR A 710 28.11 10.11 -0.28
C THR A 710 29.39 9.64 -0.96
N LEU A 711 30.54 10.06 -0.45
CA LEU A 711 31.86 9.65 -0.94
C LEU A 711 32.23 8.25 -0.41
N VAL A 712 32.37 7.30 -1.32
CA VAL A 712 32.75 5.91 -1.04
C VAL A 712 34.27 5.76 -1.20
N HIS A 713 34.90 5.14 -0.21
CA HIS A 713 36.35 4.91 -0.16
C HIS A 713 36.68 3.45 -0.46
N ASP A 714 37.90 3.19 -0.92
CA ASP A 714 38.43 1.84 -1.12
C ASP A 714 39.02 1.23 0.17
N ASN A 715 39.56 0.02 0.04
CA ASN A 715 40.19 -0.71 1.16
C ASN A 715 41.47 -0.06 1.71
N GLN A 716 42.04 0.91 1.01
CA GLN A 716 43.22 1.68 1.44
C GLN A 716 42.81 3.02 2.09
N GLY A 717 41.51 3.33 2.11
CA GLY A 717 40.97 4.57 2.67
C GLY A 717 40.96 5.73 1.67
N GLU A 718 41.23 5.49 0.40
CA GLU A 718 41.23 6.50 -0.66
C GLU A 718 39.85 6.64 -1.31
N ALA A 719 39.49 7.85 -1.71
CA ALA A 719 38.20 8.10 -2.37
C ALA A 719 38.13 7.37 -3.72
N LYS A 720 37.06 6.62 -3.96
CA LYS A 720 36.90 5.77 -5.15
C LYS A 720 35.70 6.15 -6.01
N SER A 721 34.57 6.47 -5.41
CA SER A 721 33.31 6.72 -6.12
C SER A 721 32.35 7.57 -5.29
N ILE A 722 31.34 8.16 -5.94
CA ILE A 722 30.26 8.91 -5.29
C ILE A 722 28.96 8.12 -5.46
N LEU A 723 28.32 7.78 -4.35
CA LEU A 723 26.97 7.24 -4.32
C LEU A 723 25.97 8.39 -4.32
N VAL A 724 24.98 8.34 -5.21
CA VAL A 724 23.89 9.33 -5.30
C VAL A 724 22.54 8.62 -5.15
N VAL A 725 21.72 9.15 -4.25
CA VAL A 725 20.34 8.72 -4.02
C VAL A 725 19.42 9.90 -4.26
N ASN A 726 18.47 9.75 -5.18
CA ASN A 726 17.53 10.79 -5.59
C ASN A 726 16.09 10.35 -5.36
N THR A 727 15.30 11.21 -4.72
CA THR A 727 13.87 11.03 -4.47
C THR A 727 13.11 12.12 -5.23
N ASP A 728 12.14 11.77 -6.08
CA ASP A 728 11.30 12.75 -6.77
C ASP A 728 10.30 13.38 -5.79
N VAL A 729 10.39 14.70 -5.60
CA VAL A 729 9.52 15.48 -4.69
C VAL A 729 8.59 16.44 -5.45
N THR A 730 8.48 16.29 -6.78
CA THR A 730 7.77 17.22 -7.65
C THR A 730 6.29 17.37 -7.29
N GLU A 731 5.56 16.26 -7.10
CA GLU A 731 4.14 16.29 -6.74
C GLU A 731 3.90 16.83 -5.33
N LYS A 732 4.71 16.37 -4.37
CA LYS A 732 4.62 16.79 -2.97
C LYS A 732 4.73 18.31 -2.83
N LYS A 733 5.71 18.93 -3.49
CA LYS A 733 5.91 20.39 -3.47
C LYS A 733 4.80 21.15 -4.19
N LYS A 734 4.23 20.61 -5.28
CA LYS A 734 3.07 21.20 -5.95
C LYS A 734 1.84 21.25 -5.03
N ILE A 735 1.56 20.15 -4.34
CA ILE A 735 0.45 20.06 -3.39
C ILE A 735 0.67 20.99 -2.20
N GLU A 736 1.88 21.04 -1.64
CA GLU A 736 2.22 21.93 -0.52
C GLU A 736 2.02 23.42 -0.89
N ALA A 737 2.45 23.82 -2.09
CA ALA A 737 2.23 25.18 -2.60
C ALA A 737 0.74 25.50 -2.83
N GLN A 738 -0.04 24.53 -3.33
CA GLN A 738 -1.49 24.67 -3.49
C GLN A 738 -2.21 24.77 -2.14
N PHE A 739 -1.83 23.95 -1.16
CA PHE A 739 -2.39 23.96 0.20
C PHE A 739 -2.14 25.30 0.90
N LEU A 740 -0.90 25.82 0.84
CA LEU A 740 -0.57 27.16 1.38
C LEU A 740 -1.36 28.29 0.71
N ARG A 741 -1.67 28.17 -0.58
CA ARG A 741 -2.54 29.12 -1.30
C ARG A 741 -4.00 29.01 -0.87
N ALA A 742 -4.53 27.80 -0.71
CA ALA A 742 -5.89 27.54 -0.25
C ALA A 742 -6.11 28.05 1.19
N GLN A 743 -5.17 27.78 2.10
CA GLN A 743 -5.23 28.23 3.49
C GLN A 743 -5.21 29.77 3.61
N ARG A 744 -4.43 30.47 2.78
CA ARG A 744 -4.47 31.94 2.70
C ARG A 744 -5.83 32.45 2.24
N MET A 745 -6.47 31.77 1.28
CA MET A 745 -7.77 32.16 0.76
C MET A 745 -8.90 31.94 1.79
N GLU A 746 -8.88 30.82 2.51
CA GLU A 746 -9.85 30.50 3.57
C GLU A 746 -9.76 31.51 4.74
N SER A 747 -8.54 31.87 5.15
CA SER A 747 -8.32 32.85 6.23
C SER A 747 -8.80 34.26 5.85
N ILE A 748 -8.59 34.68 4.59
CA ILE A 748 -9.12 35.95 4.07
C ILE A 748 -10.65 35.90 3.94
N GLY A 749 -11.20 34.76 3.52
CA GLY A 749 -12.64 34.53 3.34
C GLY A 749 -13.44 34.65 4.64
N ALA A 750 -12.95 34.03 5.72
CA ALA A 750 -13.57 34.08 7.04
C ALA A 750 -13.53 35.49 7.66
N LEU A 751 -12.40 36.20 7.54
CA LEU A 751 -12.25 37.58 7.99
C LEU A 751 -13.15 38.56 7.22
N ALA A 752 -13.19 38.43 5.89
CA ALA A 752 -14.03 39.27 5.03
C ALA A 752 -15.52 39.07 5.30
N GLY A 753 -15.97 37.84 5.59
CA GLY A 753 -17.36 37.54 5.96
C GLY A 753 -17.82 38.24 7.25
N GLY A 754 -16.99 38.24 8.29
CA GLY A 754 -17.26 38.94 9.56
C GLY A 754 -17.25 40.47 9.41
N ILE A 755 -16.22 41.02 8.76
CA ILE A 755 -16.10 42.47 8.52
C ILE A 755 -17.28 43.00 7.69
N ALA A 756 -17.74 42.23 6.71
CA ALA A 756 -18.85 42.63 5.84
C ALA A 756 -20.20 42.63 6.56
N HIS A 757 -20.45 41.66 7.46
CA HIS A 757 -21.62 41.67 8.33
C HIS A 757 -21.64 42.95 9.19
N ASP A 758 -20.51 43.31 9.79
CA ASP A 758 -20.42 44.48 10.66
C ASP A 758 -20.55 45.81 9.89
N LEU A 759 -19.97 45.92 8.69
CA LEU A 759 -20.12 47.09 7.84
C LEU A 759 -21.57 47.25 7.33
N ASN A 760 -22.24 46.17 6.92
CA ASN A 760 -23.64 46.22 6.49
C ASN A 760 -24.56 46.65 7.64
N ASN A 761 -24.27 46.23 8.87
CA ASN A 761 -25.01 46.66 10.06
C ASN A 761 -24.84 48.15 10.38
N VAL A 762 -23.75 48.79 9.94
CA VAL A 762 -23.53 50.25 10.09
C VAL A 762 -24.10 51.03 8.91
N LEU A 763 -23.97 50.52 7.68
CA LEU A 763 -24.41 51.22 6.47
C LEU A 763 -25.93 51.23 6.30
N ALA A 764 -26.63 50.15 6.67
CA ALA A 764 -28.08 50.05 6.49
C ALA A 764 -28.87 51.10 7.30
N PRO A 765 -28.59 51.35 8.60
CA PRO A 765 -29.25 52.43 9.34
C PRO A 765 -28.97 53.84 8.78
N ILE A 766 -27.75 54.09 8.28
CA ILE A 766 -27.38 55.38 7.69
C ILE A 766 -28.17 55.62 6.40
N LEU A 767 -28.31 54.60 5.55
CA LEU A 767 -29.09 54.70 4.32
C LEU A 767 -30.56 55.03 4.62
N THR A 768 -31.16 54.33 5.59
CA THR A 768 -32.54 54.58 6.04
C THR A 768 -32.71 55.99 6.61
N ALA A 769 -31.74 56.47 7.40
CA ALA A 769 -31.78 57.83 7.96
C ALA A 769 -31.71 58.91 6.86
N VAL A 770 -30.88 58.71 5.84
CA VAL A 770 -30.78 59.63 4.69
C VAL A 770 -32.09 59.67 3.91
N GLN A 771 -32.71 58.53 3.65
CA GLN A 771 -34.02 58.44 2.98
C GLN A 771 -35.13 59.14 3.76
N ILE A 772 -35.16 59.01 5.09
CA ILE A 772 -36.12 59.72 5.95
C ILE A 772 -35.86 61.24 5.94
N LEU A 773 -34.59 61.67 5.95
CA LEU A 773 -34.24 63.10 5.90
C LEU A 773 -34.59 63.72 4.55
N GLN A 774 -34.44 62.98 3.45
CA GLN A 774 -34.86 63.42 2.11
C GLN A 774 -36.38 63.65 2.04
N LEU A 775 -37.18 62.86 2.76
CA LEU A 775 -38.63 63.05 2.85
C LEU A 775 -39.04 64.28 3.68
N ARG A 776 -38.18 64.74 4.60
CA ARG A 776 -38.48 65.84 5.54
C ARG A 776 -37.91 67.21 5.12
N HIS A 777 -36.86 67.23 4.30
CA HIS A 777 -36.23 68.45 3.81
C HIS A 777 -36.40 68.60 2.30
N THR A 778 -37.07 69.66 1.86
CA THR A 778 -37.37 69.95 0.45
C THR A 778 -36.48 71.04 -0.16
N GLU A 779 -35.58 71.64 0.63
CA GLU A 779 -34.65 72.67 0.15
C GLU A 779 -33.59 72.09 -0.80
N GLU A 780 -33.38 72.74 -1.94
CA GLU A 780 -32.51 72.26 -3.02
C GLU A 780 -31.06 71.99 -2.56
N LYS A 781 -30.55 72.81 -1.63
CA LYS A 781 -29.20 72.66 -1.08
C LYS A 781 -29.09 71.44 -0.15
N SER A 782 -30.08 71.24 0.71
CA SER A 782 -30.16 70.10 1.64
C SER A 782 -30.32 68.79 0.86
N GLN A 783 -31.10 68.82 -0.22
CA GLN A 783 -31.33 67.63 -1.03
C GLN A 783 -30.13 67.21 -1.89
N ARG A 784 -29.34 68.16 -2.38
CA ARG A 784 -28.04 67.83 -3.00
C ARG A 784 -27.09 67.12 -2.03
N ILE A 785 -27.02 67.59 -0.78
CA ILE A 785 -26.16 66.99 0.24
C ILE A 785 -26.65 65.58 0.58
N LEU A 786 -27.95 65.39 0.80
CA LEU A 786 -28.52 64.09 1.12
C LEU A 786 -28.37 63.07 -0.02
N ASN A 787 -28.60 63.47 -1.28
CA ASN A 787 -28.34 62.62 -2.45
C ASN A 787 -26.86 62.21 -2.56
N THR A 788 -25.94 63.11 -2.18
CA THR A 788 -24.50 62.80 -2.16
C THR A 788 -24.17 61.78 -1.07
N ILE A 789 -24.77 61.89 0.12
CA ILE A 789 -24.59 60.93 1.21
C ILE A 789 -25.18 59.57 0.80
N GLU A 790 -26.38 59.54 0.23
CA GLU A 790 -27.02 58.31 -0.26
C GLU A 790 -26.14 57.58 -1.29
N ALA A 791 -25.60 58.31 -2.26
CA ALA A 791 -24.71 57.76 -3.28
C ALA A 791 -23.37 57.25 -2.71
N ASN A 792 -22.89 57.81 -1.60
CA ASN A 792 -21.69 57.33 -0.91
C ASN A 792 -21.97 56.07 -0.08
N VAL A 793 -23.13 56.02 0.59
CA VAL A 793 -23.54 54.85 1.39
C VAL A 793 -23.83 53.65 0.48
N LYS A 794 -24.53 53.86 -0.64
CA LYS A 794 -24.74 52.83 -1.68
C LYS A 794 -23.41 52.31 -2.24
N ARG A 795 -22.49 53.20 -2.62
CA ARG A 795 -21.14 52.80 -3.06
C ARG A 795 -20.37 52.01 -2.01
N GLY A 796 -20.48 52.38 -0.73
CA GLY A 796 -19.87 51.64 0.38
C GLY A 796 -20.44 50.22 0.49
N ALA A 797 -21.75 50.06 0.38
CA ALA A 797 -22.42 48.76 0.42
C ALA A 797 -22.03 47.87 -0.78
N ASP A 798 -21.94 48.45 -1.98
CA ASP A 798 -21.50 47.73 -3.19
C ASP A 798 -20.05 47.23 -3.06
N MET A 799 -19.17 48.04 -2.45
CA MET A 799 -17.78 47.66 -2.18
C MET A 799 -17.68 46.46 -1.21
N VAL A 800 -18.52 46.45 -0.18
CA VAL A 800 -18.61 45.34 0.79
C VAL A 800 -19.15 44.07 0.11
N LYS A 801 -20.15 44.21 -0.77
CA LYS A 801 -20.71 43.09 -1.56
C LYS A 801 -19.67 42.48 -2.52
N GLN A 802 -18.84 43.31 -3.16
CA GLN A 802 -17.74 42.83 -4.01
C GLN A 802 -16.67 42.07 -3.22
N ILE A 803 -16.29 42.55 -2.03
CA ILE A 803 -15.34 41.87 -1.14
C ILE A 803 -15.90 40.51 -0.67
N LEU A 804 -17.20 40.44 -0.34
CA LEU A 804 -17.88 39.19 0.02
C LEU A 804 -17.91 38.16 -1.11
N THR A 805 -18.16 38.62 -2.33
CA THR A 805 -18.19 37.76 -3.54
C THR A 805 -16.81 37.16 -3.82
N PHE A 806 -15.74 37.94 -3.59
CA PHE A 806 -14.36 37.48 -3.68
C PHE A 806 -13.99 36.47 -2.58
N ALA A 807 -14.48 36.69 -1.35
CA ALA A 807 -14.15 35.93 -0.15
C ALA A 807 -14.78 34.53 -0.08
N ARG A 808 -15.99 34.35 -0.64
CA ARG A 808 -16.75 33.10 -0.46
C ARG A 808 -16.45 32.00 -1.48
N GLY A 809 -15.70 32.30 -2.54
CA GLY A 809 -15.62 31.39 -3.69
C GLY A 809 -16.96 31.34 -4.42
N VAL A 810 -16.95 31.53 -5.73
CA VAL A 810 -18.17 31.79 -6.48
C VAL A 810 -18.79 30.47 -6.94
N GLU A 811 -19.58 29.82 -6.08
CA GLU A 811 -20.54 28.81 -6.52
C GLU A 811 -21.77 29.54 -7.07
N GLY A 812 -21.86 29.58 -8.41
CA GLY A 812 -23.07 30.00 -9.13
C GLY A 812 -23.60 28.85 -9.96
N ASP A 813 -24.90 28.88 -10.26
CA ASP A 813 -25.56 27.86 -11.07
C ASP A 813 -25.00 27.88 -12.50
N ARG A 814 -24.46 26.75 -12.94
CA ARG A 814 -23.92 26.61 -14.30
C ARG A 814 -25.02 26.19 -15.26
N MET A 815 -25.34 27.06 -16.20
CA MET A 815 -26.28 26.77 -17.29
C MET A 815 -25.58 26.86 -18.65
N PRO A 816 -26.08 26.18 -19.70
CA PRO A 816 -25.66 26.44 -21.06
C PRO A 816 -25.98 27.89 -21.44
N LEU A 817 -24.96 28.63 -21.87
CA LEU A 817 -25.05 30.05 -22.20
C LEU A 817 -24.54 30.30 -23.61
N GLN A 818 -25.30 31.12 -24.34
CA GLN A 818 -24.89 31.67 -25.62
C GLN A 818 -24.28 33.06 -25.38
N ILE A 819 -22.97 33.18 -25.60
CA ILE A 819 -22.22 34.39 -25.22
C ILE A 819 -22.67 35.64 -25.98
N GLN A 820 -23.21 35.46 -27.19
CA GLN A 820 -23.64 36.55 -28.07
C GLN A 820 -24.63 37.48 -27.36
N HIS A 821 -25.60 36.92 -26.63
CA HIS A 821 -26.61 37.70 -25.92
C HIS A 821 -25.98 38.61 -24.85
N LEU A 822 -25.03 38.09 -24.07
CA LEU A 822 -24.33 38.86 -23.05
C LEU A 822 -23.52 40.02 -23.66
N ILE A 823 -22.90 39.80 -24.82
CA ILE A 823 -22.10 40.83 -25.50
C ILE A 823 -23.01 41.93 -26.08
N TYR A 824 -24.17 41.58 -26.64
CA TYR A 824 -25.14 42.58 -27.13
C TYR A 824 -25.73 43.44 -26.01
N GLU A 825 -26.06 42.84 -24.87
CA GLU A 825 -26.50 43.61 -23.69
C GLU A 825 -25.42 44.59 -23.20
N LEU A 826 -24.17 44.13 -23.20
CA LEU A 826 -23.03 44.95 -22.81
C LEU A 826 -22.80 46.12 -23.77
N GLU A 827 -22.98 45.91 -25.08
CA GLU A 827 -22.90 46.97 -26.08
C GLU A 827 -23.92 48.07 -25.80
N LYS A 828 -25.17 47.71 -25.52
CA LYS A 828 -26.23 48.67 -25.16
C LYS A 828 -25.84 49.50 -23.94
N ILE A 829 -25.38 48.85 -22.87
CA ILE A 829 -24.94 49.53 -21.64
C ILE A 829 -23.74 50.44 -21.92
N ALA A 830 -22.76 49.98 -22.70
CA ALA A 830 -21.55 50.74 -23.01
C ALA A 830 -21.87 51.96 -23.90
N LEU A 831 -22.78 51.85 -24.87
CA LEU A 831 -23.24 52.97 -25.70
C LEU A 831 -23.96 54.05 -24.88
N GLU A 832 -24.70 53.66 -23.84
CA GLU A 832 -25.43 54.59 -22.97
C GLU A 832 -24.53 55.25 -21.90
N THR A 833 -23.51 54.54 -21.42
CA THR A 833 -22.70 54.96 -20.26
C THR A 833 -21.31 55.50 -20.61
N PHE A 834 -20.75 55.16 -21.77
CA PHE A 834 -19.40 55.60 -22.13
C PHE A 834 -19.44 56.95 -22.85
N PRO A 835 -18.36 57.76 -22.76
CA PRO A 835 -18.27 59.00 -23.52
C PRO A 835 -18.40 58.74 -25.03
N LYS A 836 -19.14 59.60 -25.75
CA LYS A 836 -19.32 59.52 -27.22
C LYS A 836 -18.01 59.56 -28.03
N SER A 837 -16.88 59.86 -27.38
CA SER A 837 -15.54 59.84 -27.97
C SER A 837 -14.95 58.42 -28.07
N ILE A 838 -15.58 57.41 -27.47
CA ILE A 838 -15.19 56.00 -27.60
C ILE A 838 -16.13 55.34 -28.61
N LYS A 839 -15.57 54.81 -29.69
CA LYS A 839 -16.30 54.01 -30.68
C LYS A 839 -16.27 52.54 -30.27
N ILE A 840 -17.41 51.87 -30.34
CA ILE A 840 -17.55 50.46 -29.98
C ILE A 840 -17.77 49.66 -31.26
N HIS A 841 -17.01 48.57 -31.43
CA HIS A 841 -17.11 47.66 -32.56
C HIS A 841 -17.30 46.23 -32.06
N LEU A 842 -18.31 45.53 -32.59
CA LEU A 842 -18.55 44.12 -32.34
C LEU A 842 -18.22 43.28 -33.56
N ASP A 843 -17.51 42.16 -33.36
CA ASP A 843 -17.26 41.14 -34.38
C ASP A 843 -17.62 39.75 -33.82
N LEU A 844 -18.85 39.32 -34.10
CA LEU A 844 -19.44 38.09 -33.56
C LEU A 844 -19.92 37.20 -34.72
N PRO A 845 -19.29 36.03 -34.96
CA PRO A 845 -19.80 35.05 -35.90
C PRO A 845 -21.12 34.45 -35.39
N ALA A 846 -22.03 34.07 -36.30
CA ALA A 846 -23.33 33.51 -35.94
C ALA A 846 -23.24 32.12 -35.26
N ASN A 847 -22.16 31.38 -35.49
CA ASN A 847 -21.98 29.97 -35.08
C ASN A 847 -21.03 29.79 -33.88
N LEU A 848 -21.18 30.60 -32.82
CA LEU A 848 -20.38 30.44 -31.60
C LEU A 848 -20.84 29.24 -30.77
N TRP A 849 -19.88 28.55 -30.16
CA TRP A 849 -20.16 27.41 -29.29
C TRP A 849 -20.75 27.85 -27.94
N ASN A 850 -21.67 27.02 -27.42
CA ASN A 850 -22.21 27.22 -26.08
C ASN A 850 -21.16 26.90 -25.01
N ILE A 851 -21.20 27.70 -23.94
CA ILE A 851 -20.38 27.52 -22.74
C ILE A 851 -21.25 27.18 -21.55
N SER A 852 -20.70 26.52 -20.54
CA SER A 852 -21.40 26.28 -19.27
C SER A 852 -20.94 27.29 -18.23
N GLY A 853 -21.85 28.13 -17.74
CA GLY A 853 -21.50 29.17 -16.78
C GLY A 853 -22.67 29.89 -16.15
N ASP A 854 -22.35 30.81 -15.25
CA ASP A 854 -23.28 31.75 -14.63
C ASP A 854 -23.27 33.06 -15.44
N ALA A 855 -24.44 33.45 -15.97
CA ALA A 855 -24.58 34.61 -16.83
C ALA A 855 -24.19 35.91 -16.13
N THR A 856 -24.52 36.03 -14.83
CA THR A 856 -24.24 37.22 -14.02
C THR A 856 -22.73 37.38 -13.83
N GLN A 857 -22.04 36.28 -13.57
CA GLN A 857 -20.59 36.28 -13.36
C GLN A 857 -19.83 36.59 -14.65
N LEU A 858 -20.23 35.98 -15.78
CA LEU A 858 -19.60 36.26 -17.08
C LEU A 858 -19.92 37.68 -17.56
N HIS A 859 -21.12 38.19 -17.31
CA HIS A 859 -21.45 39.59 -17.56
C HIS A 859 -20.55 40.53 -16.73
N GLN A 860 -20.29 40.21 -15.46
CA GLN A 860 -19.37 40.96 -14.60
C GLN A 860 -17.93 40.94 -15.14
N VAL A 861 -17.46 39.83 -15.71
CA VAL A 861 -16.14 39.76 -16.37
C VAL A 861 -16.06 40.75 -17.51
N LEU A 862 -17.03 40.72 -18.43
CA LEU A 862 -17.06 41.58 -19.61
C LEU A 862 -17.16 43.06 -19.23
N LEU A 863 -18.01 43.39 -18.25
CA LEU A 863 -18.16 44.75 -17.74
C LEU A 863 -16.86 45.28 -17.13
N ASN A 864 -16.17 44.48 -16.32
CA ASN A 864 -14.88 44.87 -15.73
C ASN A 864 -13.82 45.14 -16.81
N LEU A 865 -13.74 44.31 -17.84
CA LEU A 865 -12.81 44.52 -18.96
C LEU A 865 -13.15 45.78 -19.75
N CYS A 866 -14.43 46.04 -20.05
CA CYS A 866 -14.85 47.21 -20.82
C CYS A 866 -14.69 48.52 -20.03
N VAL A 867 -14.98 48.51 -18.73
CA VAL A 867 -14.73 49.68 -17.84
C VAL A 867 -13.24 49.98 -17.75
N ASN A 868 -12.38 48.96 -17.67
CA ASN A 868 -10.93 49.16 -17.70
C ASN A 868 -10.45 49.72 -19.05
N ALA A 869 -11.00 49.22 -20.17
CA ALA A 869 -10.73 49.77 -21.50
C ALA A 869 -11.12 51.25 -21.61
N ARG A 870 -12.33 51.62 -21.14
CA ARG A 870 -12.78 53.00 -21.08
C ARG A 870 -11.82 53.89 -20.29
N ASP A 871 -11.43 53.44 -19.11
CA ASP A 871 -10.54 54.20 -18.22
C ASP A 871 -9.12 54.36 -18.81
N ALA A 872 -8.70 53.42 -19.67
CA ALA A 872 -7.45 53.50 -20.42
C ALA A 872 -7.51 54.46 -21.64
N MET A 873 -8.72 54.95 -22.00
CA MET A 873 -8.99 55.83 -23.15
C MET A 873 -9.63 57.18 -22.73
N PRO A 874 -9.01 57.97 -21.84
CA PRO A 874 -9.60 59.22 -21.35
C PRO A 874 -9.79 60.30 -22.44
N ALA A 875 -9.05 60.22 -23.55
CA ALA A 875 -9.15 61.13 -24.69
C ALA A 875 -10.12 60.63 -25.79
N GLY A 876 -10.81 59.50 -25.57
CA GLY A 876 -11.53 58.77 -26.63
C GLY A 876 -10.65 57.71 -27.29
N GLY A 877 -11.26 56.87 -28.12
CA GLY A 877 -10.58 55.72 -28.74
C GLY A 877 -11.55 54.70 -29.32
N GLU A 878 -11.06 53.49 -29.54
CA GLU A 878 -11.82 52.38 -30.10
C GLU A 878 -11.80 51.19 -29.12
N LEU A 879 -12.98 50.67 -28.81
CA LEU A 879 -13.20 49.44 -28.06
C LEU A 879 -13.77 48.39 -29.02
N ALA A 880 -13.01 47.34 -29.29
CA ALA A 880 -13.46 46.21 -30.09
C ALA A 880 -13.69 44.98 -29.22
N ILE A 881 -14.88 44.37 -29.32
CA ILE A 881 -15.22 43.11 -28.65
C ILE A 881 -15.51 42.08 -29.73
N SER A 882 -14.81 40.95 -29.67
CA SER A 882 -14.97 39.86 -30.64
C SER A 882 -15.01 38.52 -29.93
N ALA A 883 -15.62 37.51 -30.54
CA ALA A 883 -15.62 36.16 -30.02
C ALA A 883 -15.40 35.14 -31.14
N VAL A 884 -14.58 34.10 -30.89
CA VAL A 884 -14.24 33.08 -31.88
C VAL A 884 -14.15 31.70 -31.24
N ASN A 885 -14.54 30.67 -31.99
CA ASN A 885 -14.30 29.27 -31.60
C ASN A 885 -12.85 28.91 -31.90
N THR A 886 -12.13 28.32 -30.95
CA THR A 886 -10.73 27.91 -31.10
C THR A 886 -10.52 26.54 -30.45
N VAL A 887 -9.79 25.66 -31.12
CA VAL A 887 -9.32 24.41 -30.52
C VAL A 887 -7.96 24.67 -29.88
N VAL A 888 -7.88 24.48 -28.58
CA VAL A 888 -6.61 24.57 -27.82
C VAL A 888 -5.88 23.24 -27.99
N ASP A 889 -4.74 23.28 -28.67
CA ASP A 889 -3.87 22.13 -28.89
C ASP A 889 -2.85 21.93 -27.75
N GLU A 890 -2.07 20.84 -27.80
CA GLU A 890 -1.03 20.56 -26.81
C GLU A 890 0.06 21.64 -26.73
N HIS A 891 0.30 22.38 -27.81
CA HIS A 891 1.31 23.43 -27.84
C HIS A 891 0.84 24.66 -27.05
N LEU A 892 -0.40 25.10 -27.27
CA LEU A 892 -1.01 26.21 -26.56
C LEU A 892 -1.26 25.86 -25.07
N ALA A 893 -1.58 24.60 -24.77
CA ALA A 893 -1.73 24.10 -23.40
C ALA A 893 -0.40 24.05 -22.62
N ARG A 894 0.75 23.92 -23.29
CA ARG A 894 2.08 23.99 -22.65
C ARG A 894 2.49 25.41 -22.23
N ILE A 895 1.99 26.43 -22.92
CA ILE A 895 2.32 27.85 -22.67
C ILE A 895 1.47 28.42 -21.52
N ASN A 896 0.23 27.92 -21.35
CA ASN A 896 -0.68 28.33 -20.26
C ASN A 896 -0.97 27.16 -19.32
N LEU A 897 -0.41 27.21 -18.11
CA LEU A 897 -0.56 26.18 -17.06
C LEU A 897 -2.02 25.82 -16.69
N ASP A 898 -2.97 26.72 -16.95
CA ASP A 898 -4.40 26.54 -16.65
C ASP A 898 -5.21 26.02 -17.86
N ALA A 899 -4.59 25.86 -19.05
CA ALA A 899 -5.24 25.43 -20.27
C ALA A 899 -5.29 23.91 -20.40
N ARG A 900 -6.43 23.36 -20.85
CA ARG A 900 -6.59 21.95 -21.21
C ARG A 900 -6.73 21.83 -22.72
N VAL A 901 -6.34 20.69 -23.28
CA VAL A 901 -6.58 20.40 -24.70
C VAL A 901 -8.09 20.23 -24.92
N GLY A 902 -8.66 20.94 -25.90
CA GLY A 902 -10.10 20.84 -26.19
C GLY A 902 -10.68 22.04 -26.95
N ASN A 903 -12.01 22.04 -27.08
CA ASN A 903 -12.78 23.10 -27.72
C ASN A 903 -12.97 24.27 -26.75
N TYR A 904 -12.58 25.47 -27.16
CA TYR A 904 -12.73 26.71 -26.39
C TYR A 904 -13.46 27.78 -27.20
N LEU A 905 -14.24 28.57 -26.49
CA LEU A 905 -14.74 29.86 -26.96
C LEU A 905 -13.81 30.95 -26.43
N VAL A 906 -13.29 31.79 -27.32
CA VAL A 906 -12.36 32.87 -26.98
C VAL A 906 -13.04 34.21 -27.16
N ILE A 907 -13.16 34.98 -26.08
CA ILE A 907 -13.70 36.35 -26.11
C ILE A 907 -12.52 37.31 -26.03
N ARG A 908 -12.41 38.22 -27.00
CA ARG A 908 -11.34 39.20 -27.10
C ARG A 908 -11.88 40.61 -26.92
N VAL A 909 -11.40 41.31 -25.89
CA VAL A 909 -11.69 42.72 -25.60
C VAL A 909 -10.43 43.52 -25.88
N LYS A 910 -10.48 44.40 -26.90
CA LYS A 910 -9.35 45.21 -27.35
C LYS A 910 -9.66 46.70 -27.21
N ASP A 911 -8.77 47.44 -26.57
CA ASP A 911 -8.80 48.89 -26.49
C ASP A 911 -7.64 49.53 -27.27
N SER A 912 -7.83 50.77 -27.70
CA SER A 912 -6.80 51.62 -28.30
C SER A 912 -6.19 52.62 -27.29
N GLY A 913 -6.19 52.27 -26.00
CA GLY A 913 -5.78 53.15 -24.91
C GLY A 913 -4.27 53.26 -24.71
N VAL A 914 -3.88 53.71 -23.51
CA VAL A 914 -2.47 53.98 -23.17
C VAL A 914 -1.57 52.73 -23.12
N GLY A 915 -2.16 51.53 -23.06
CA GLY A 915 -1.42 50.27 -22.91
C GLY A 915 -0.80 50.06 -21.53
N ILE A 916 -0.35 48.83 -21.26
CA ILE A 916 0.20 48.35 -19.99
C ILE A 916 1.70 48.07 -20.19
N PRO A 917 2.59 48.69 -19.39
CA PRO A 917 4.02 48.38 -19.40
C PRO A 917 4.32 46.91 -19.06
N SER A 918 5.27 46.28 -19.78
CA SER A 918 5.60 44.86 -19.65
C SER A 918 6.07 44.44 -18.24
N ASN A 919 6.65 45.36 -17.47
CA ASN A 919 7.12 45.11 -16.10
C ASN A 919 5.99 44.95 -15.08
N ILE A 920 4.76 45.37 -15.39
CA ILE A 920 3.61 45.28 -14.49
C ILE A 920 2.52 44.31 -14.97
N ILE A 921 2.61 43.78 -16.20
CA ILE A 921 1.61 42.85 -16.77
C ILE A 921 1.37 41.65 -15.83
N ASN A 922 2.41 41.08 -15.23
CA ASN A 922 2.26 39.94 -14.31
C ASN A 922 1.65 40.31 -12.94
N LYS A 923 1.56 41.60 -12.62
CA LYS A 923 1.03 42.12 -11.34
C LYS A 923 -0.39 42.66 -11.44
N ILE A 924 -0.91 42.91 -12.64
CA ILE A 924 -2.25 43.53 -12.81
C ILE A 924 -3.39 42.67 -12.26
N PHE A 925 -3.16 41.37 -12.09
CA PHE A 925 -4.13 40.43 -11.52
C PHE A 925 -3.98 40.26 -9.99
N GLU A 926 -2.98 40.89 -9.36
CA GLU A 926 -2.83 40.88 -7.91
C GLU A 926 -3.96 41.70 -7.24
N PRO A 927 -4.63 41.18 -6.19
CA PRO A 927 -5.65 41.93 -5.46
C PRO A 927 -5.11 43.26 -4.93
N PHE A 928 -5.92 44.32 -5.06
CA PHE A 928 -5.59 45.70 -4.64
C PHE A 928 -4.48 46.40 -5.43
N PHE A 929 -3.93 45.76 -6.47
CA PHE A 929 -2.97 46.40 -7.36
C PHE A 929 -3.69 47.46 -8.23
N THR A 930 -3.21 48.69 -8.22
CA THR A 930 -3.75 49.78 -9.05
C THR A 930 -2.65 50.75 -9.47
N THR A 931 -2.75 51.23 -10.71
CA THR A 931 -1.89 52.29 -11.27
C THR A 931 -2.55 53.67 -11.22
N LYS A 932 -3.76 53.78 -10.64
CA LYS A 932 -4.56 55.01 -10.54
C LYS A 932 -4.29 55.73 -9.21
N ASP A 933 -4.53 57.05 -9.17
CA ASP A 933 -4.42 57.87 -7.95
C ASP A 933 -5.25 57.30 -6.77
N PRO A 934 -4.80 57.49 -5.51
CA PRO A 934 -5.51 57.01 -4.33
C PRO A 934 -6.99 57.44 -4.32
N GLY A 935 -7.91 56.46 -4.30
CA GLY A 935 -9.35 56.68 -4.30
C GLY A 935 -10.05 56.60 -5.66
N LYS A 936 -9.33 56.41 -6.79
CA LYS A 936 -9.90 56.28 -8.14
C LYS A 936 -9.98 54.84 -8.69
N GLY A 937 -9.62 53.84 -7.90
CA GLY A 937 -9.73 52.43 -8.31
C GLY A 937 -9.57 51.49 -7.11
N THR A 938 -10.41 50.46 -7.04
CA THR A 938 -10.40 49.46 -5.96
C THR A 938 -9.28 48.41 -6.11
N GLY A 939 -8.69 48.28 -7.32
CA GLY A 939 -7.69 47.27 -7.62
C GLY A 939 -8.21 45.82 -7.59
N LEU A 940 -9.54 45.64 -7.58
CA LEU A 940 -10.19 44.32 -7.46
C LEU A 940 -10.79 43.80 -8.78
N GLY A 941 -10.89 44.66 -9.81
CA GLY A 941 -11.58 44.31 -11.06
C GLY A 941 -10.93 43.14 -11.81
N LEU A 942 -9.63 43.24 -12.11
CA LEU A 942 -8.92 42.20 -12.87
C LEU A 942 -8.69 40.93 -12.05
N SER A 943 -8.50 41.01 -10.73
CA SER A 943 -8.43 39.84 -9.86
C SER A 943 -9.76 39.08 -9.81
N THR A 944 -10.89 39.80 -9.85
CA THR A 944 -12.24 39.21 -9.94
C THR A 944 -12.45 38.53 -11.29
N VAL A 945 -11.99 39.15 -12.38
CA VAL A 945 -12.02 38.54 -13.72
C VAL A 945 -11.29 37.19 -13.72
N LEU A 946 -10.07 37.15 -13.18
CA LEU A 946 -9.30 35.91 -13.12
C LEU A 946 -9.97 34.84 -12.26
N ALA A 947 -10.56 35.22 -11.12
CA ALA A 947 -11.25 34.30 -10.22
C ALA A 947 -12.49 33.66 -10.87
N ILE A 948 -13.32 34.47 -11.53
CA ILE A 948 -14.54 34.00 -12.22
C ILE A 948 -14.16 33.09 -13.41
N ILE A 949 -13.17 33.49 -14.22
CA ILE A 949 -12.79 32.68 -15.38
C ILE A 949 -12.19 31.33 -14.95
N LYS A 950 -11.40 31.32 -13.88
CA LYS A 950 -10.90 30.07 -13.28
C LYS A 950 -12.02 29.20 -12.71
N SER A 951 -13.01 29.80 -12.03
CA SER A 951 -14.16 29.02 -11.55
C SER A 951 -14.90 28.37 -12.73
N HIS A 952 -14.96 29.03 -13.89
CA HIS A 952 -15.56 28.49 -15.11
C HIS A 952 -14.67 27.50 -15.90
N GLY A 953 -13.50 27.13 -15.37
CA GLY A 953 -12.57 26.20 -16.03
C GLY A 953 -11.84 26.82 -17.23
N GLY A 954 -11.84 28.14 -17.33
CA GLY A 954 -11.17 28.93 -18.35
C GLY A 954 -9.87 29.58 -17.89
N PHE A 955 -9.22 30.30 -18.79
CA PHE A 955 -8.03 31.11 -18.49
C PHE A 955 -8.05 32.45 -19.25
N VAL A 956 -7.18 33.39 -18.85
CA VAL A 956 -7.09 34.73 -19.45
C VAL A 956 -5.67 34.97 -19.96
N SER A 957 -5.55 35.46 -21.18
CA SER A 957 -4.31 35.95 -21.78
C SER A 957 -4.40 37.46 -21.99
N VAL A 958 -3.26 38.15 -21.90
CA VAL A 958 -3.19 39.61 -22.10
C VAL A 958 -1.99 39.95 -22.98
N ALA A 959 -2.25 40.77 -24.00
CA ALA A 959 -1.23 41.37 -24.85
C ALA A 959 -1.41 42.88 -24.81
N SER A 960 -0.35 43.63 -24.50
CA SER A 960 -0.42 45.08 -24.39
C SER A 960 0.88 45.73 -24.88
N GLU A 961 0.75 46.87 -25.55
CA GLU A 961 1.89 47.69 -25.96
C GLU A 961 1.61 49.15 -25.59
N VAL A 962 2.57 49.78 -24.90
CA VAL A 962 2.44 51.16 -24.41
C VAL A 962 2.21 52.11 -25.59
N GLY A 963 1.11 52.86 -25.54
CA GLY A 963 0.69 53.80 -26.58
C GLY A 963 -0.08 53.20 -27.76
N LYS A 964 -0.25 51.87 -27.83
CA LYS A 964 -1.08 51.21 -28.87
C LYS A 964 -2.35 50.53 -28.32
N GLY A 965 -2.42 50.30 -27.01
CA GLY A 965 -3.58 49.75 -26.33
C GLY A 965 -3.38 48.34 -25.78
N THR A 966 -4.45 47.75 -25.26
CA THR A 966 -4.43 46.41 -24.63
C THR A 966 -5.45 45.48 -25.28
N THR A 967 -5.13 44.20 -25.32
CA THR A 967 -6.02 43.12 -25.72
C THR A 967 -6.06 42.07 -24.62
N PHE A 968 -7.25 41.85 -24.06
CA PHE A 968 -7.53 40.73 -23.16
C PHE A 968 -8.26 39.63 -23.93
N GLU A 969 -7.78 38.39 -23.80
CA GLU A 969 -8.41 37.21 -24.37
C GLU A 969 -8.85 36.27 -23.25
N VAL A 970 -10.13 35.97 -23.21
CA VAL A 970 -10.76 35.11 -22.21
C VAL A 970 -11.13 33.80 -22.88
N TYR A 971 -10.53 32.70 -22.42
CA TYR A 971 -10.73 31.36 -22.95
C TYR A 971 -11.69 30.59 -22.04
N LEU A 972 -12.82 30.15 -22.57
CA LEU A 972 -13.83 29.37 -21.84
C LEU A 972 -14.04 28.01 -22.53
N PRO A 973 -14.09 26.89 -21.79
CA PRO A 973 -14.30 25.58 -22.38
C PRO A 973 -15.70 25.49 -22.99
N ALA A 974 -15.77 25.09 -24.26
CA ALA A 974 -17.01 24.83 -24.95
C ALA A 974 -17.58 23.46 -24.54
N GLN A 975 -18.90 23.32 -24.49
CA GLN A 975 -19.52 22.01 -24.30
C GLN A 975 -19.32 21.13 -25.55
N ALA A 976 -18.95 19.86 -25.34
CA ALA A 976 -18.90 18.87 -26.41
C ALA A 976 -20.33 18.62 -26.95
N GLU A 977 -20.45 18.54 -28.28
CA GLU A 977 -21.72 18.43 -29.02
C GLU A 977 -22.68 17.40 -28.40
N VAL A 978 -23.88 17.85 -28.04
CA VAL A 978 -25.08 17.15 -28.52
C VAL A 978 -25.06 17.39 -30.01
N GLU A 979 -25.05 16.31 -30.79
CA GLU A 979 -25.15 16.36 -32.24
C GLU A 979 -26.17 17.43 -32.64
N ALA A 980 -25.71 18.40 -33.42
CA ALA A 980 -26.58 19.08 -34.34
C ALA A 980 -27.05 18.03 -35.35
N GLU A 981 -28.04 17.23 -34.97
CA GLU A 981 -28.99 16.72 -35.94
C GLU A 981 -29.47 17.95 -36.70
N GLY A 982 -29.31 17.90 -38.02
CA GLY A 982 -29.77 18.94 -38.91
C GLY A 982 -31.25 19.20 -38.70
N VAL A 983 -31.55 20.17 -37.85
CA VAL A 983 -32.73 20.98 -37.99
C VAL A 983 -32.34 22.03 -39.00
N GLU A 984 -32.89 21.91 -40.20
CA GLU A 984 -32.99 23.01 -41.14
C GLU A 984 -33.34 24.28 -40.36
N THR A 985 -32.42 25.24 -40.29
CA THR A 985 -32.84 26.63 -40.11
C THR A 985 -33.45 27.10 -41.43
N GLY A 986 -34.64 26.56 -41.72
CA GLY A 986 -35.69 27.43 -42.22
C GLY A 986 -35.91 28.55 -41.21
N PRO A 987 -36.36 29.74 -41.63
CA PRO A 987 -36.71 30.79 -40.69
C PRO A 987 -37.77 30.22 -39.75
N THR A 988 -37.49 30.13 -38.45
CA THR A 988 -38.53 29.91 -37.46
C THR A 988 -39.41 31.15 -37.53
N ASP A 989 -40.55 31.03 -38.20
CA ASP A 989 -41.60 32.05 -38.19
C ASP A 989 -41.93 32.32 -36.71
N LEU A 990 -41.46 33.44 -36.18
CA LEU A 990 -41.86 33.92 -34.87
C LEU A 990 -43.39 33.99 -34.87
N LEU A 991 -44.03 33.22 -33.98
CA LEU A 991 -45.47 33.02 -33.96
C LEU A 991 -46.17 34.30 -33.51
N PHE A 992 -46.63 35.10 -34.47
CA PHE A 992 -47.43 36.30 -34.22
C PHE A 992 -48.82 35.92 -33.69
N GLY A 993 -49.31 36.68 -32.71
CA GLY A 993 -50.71 36.65 -32.32
C GLY A 993 -51.61 37.23 -33.41
N ASN A 994 -52.89 36.86 -33.40
CA ASN A 994 -53.93 37.47 -34.23
C ASN A 994 -54.68 38.60 -33.51
N GLY A 995 -54.06 39.24 -32.51
CA GLY A 995 -54.65 40.32 -31.71
C GLY A 995 -55.45 39.85 -30.50
N GLU A 996 -55.22 38.62 -30.02
CA GLU A 996 -55.81 38.07 -28.81
C GLU A 996 -55.42 38.91 -27.58
N LEU A 997 -56.35 39.07 -26.63
CA LEU A 997 -56.10 39.82 -25.40
C LEU A 997 -55.57 38.90 -24.30
N ILE A 998 -54.37 39.16 -23.82
CA ILE A 998 -53.69 38.43 -22.74
C ILE A 998 -53.73 39.27 -21.46
N LEU A 999 -54.14 38.68 -20.34
CA LEU A 999 -54.06 39.31 -19.03
C LEU A 999 -52.77 38.85 -18.32
N VAL A 1000 -51.86 39.77 -18.00
CA VAL A 1000 -50.60 39.50 -17.30
C VAL A 1000 -50.72 40.03 -15.87
N VAL A 1001 -50.44 39.18 -14.88
CA VAL A 1001 -50.58 39.46 -13.45
C VAL A 1001 -49.24 39.23 -12.75
N ASP A 1002 -48.69 40.30 -12.18
CA ASP A 1002 -47.38 40.31 -11.53
C ASP A 1002 -47.30 41.51 -10.58
N ASP A 1003 -46.69 41.37 -9.41
CA ASP A 1003 -46.51 42.50 -8.48
C ASP A 1003 -45.31 43.38 -8.84
N GLU A 1004 -44.41 42.88 -9.68
CA GLU A 1004 -43.25 43.63 -10.15
C GLU A 1004 -43.56 44.40 -11.44
N THR A 1005 -43.60 45.74 -11.35
CA THR A 1005 -43.94 46.63 -12.48
C THR A 1005 -42.98 46.48 -13.67
N SER A 1006 -41.70 46.22 -13.40
CA SER A 1006 -40.67 45.97 -14.43
C SER A 1006 -41.00 44.75 -15.29
N ILE A 1007 -41.45 43.66 -14.67
CA ILE A 1007 -41.81 42.40 -15.37
C ILE A 1007 -43.09 42.60 -16.18
N LEU A 1008 -44.09 43.31 -15.62
CA LEU A 1008 -45.32 43.66 -16.35
C LEU A 1008 -45.02 44.46 -17.63
N GLU A 1009 -44.15 45.47 -17.55
CA GLU A 1009 -43.82 46.34 -18.68
C GLU A 1009 -43.05 45.59 -19.77
N ILE A 1010 -42.05 44.79 -19.40
CA ILE A 1010 -41.26 44.00 -20.36
C ILE A 1010 -42.12 42.93 -21.03
N THR A 1011 -42.97 42.24 -20.26
CA THR A 1011 -43.87 41.21 -20.80
C THR A 1011 -44.91 41.83 -21.73
N ARG A 1012 -45.46 43.00 -21.38
CA ARG A 1012 -46.35 43.76 -22.26
C ARG A 1012 -45.65 44.12 -23.56
N GLU A 1013 -44.49 44.78 -23.49
CA GLU A 1013 -43.77 45.24 -24.68
C GLU A 1013 -43.41 44.07 -25.60
N THR A 1014 -42.99 42.95 -25.01
CA THR A 1014 -42.72 41.71 -25.74
C THR A 1014 -43.98 41.22 -26.47
N LEU A 1015 -45.10 41.02 -25.77
CA LEU A 1015 -46.32 40.48 -26.37
C LEU A 1015 -46.96 41.42 -27.40
N GLU A 1016 -46.96 42.73 -27.15
CA GLU A 1016 -47.46 43.73 -28.10
C GLU A 1016 -46.62 43.79 -29.38
N THR A 1017 -45.29 43.62 -29.27
CA THR A 1017 -44.38 43.53 -30.42
C THR A 1017 -44.73 42.36 -31.34
N TYR A 1018 -45.26 41.26 -30.79
CA TYR A 1018 -45.70 40.08 -31.53
C TYR A 1018 -47.22 40.05 -31.77
N ASN A 1019 -47.86 41.22 -31.82
CA ASN A 1019 -49.26 41.41 -32.22
C ASN A 1019 -50.32 40.79 -31.28
N TYR A 1020 -50.01 40.61 -30.00
CA TYR A 1020 -51.01 40.38 -28.95
C TYR A 1020 -51.47 41.70 -28.33
N LYS A 1021 -52.68 41.74 -27.77
CA LYS A 1021 -53.12 42.84 -26.91
C LYS A 1021 -52.88 42.45 -25.47
N VAL A 1022 -52.39 43.37 -24.63
CA VAL A 1022 -52.05 43.03 -23.25
C VAL A 1022 -52.80 43.92 -22.27
N MET A 1023 -53.36 43.28 -21.25
CA MET A 1023 -53.90 43.92 -20.06
C MET A 1023 -53.03 43.53 -18.87
N ILE A 1024 -52.72 44.47 -17.98
CA ILE A 1024 -51.91 44.19 -16.79
C ILE A 1024 -52.75 44.27 -15.52
N ALA A 1025 -52.35 43.50 -14.51
CA ALA A 1025 -52.83 43.60 -13.14
C ALA A 1025 -51.63 43.47 -12.18
N HIS A 1026 -51.64 44.24 -11.09
CA HIS A 1026 -50.54 44.30 -10.13
C HIS A 1026 -50.71 43.31 -8.98
N ASP A 1027 -51.91 42.74 -8.83
CA ASP A 1027 -52.22 41.73 -7.84
C ASP A 1027 -53.38 40.83 -8.30
N GLY A 1028 -53.58 39.74 -7.57
CA GLY A 1028 -54.64 38.78 -7.84
C GLY A 1028 -56.07 39.34 -7.75
N ALA A 1029 -56.31 40.38 -6.95
CA ALA A 1029 -57.64 40.97 -6.80
C ALA A 1029 -57.99 41.88 -7.99
N GLU A 1030 -57.03 42.68 -8.46
CA GLU A 1030 -57.13 43.47 -9.69
C GLU A 1030 -57.34 42.56 -10.90
N ALA A 1031 -56.59 41.45 -10.98
CA ALA A 1031 -56.75 40.46 -12.05
C ALA A 1031 -58.16 39.88 -12.11
N ILE A 1032 -58.76 39.53 -10.97
CA ILE A 1032 -60.14 39.03 -10.90
C ILE A 1032 -61.14 40.09 -11.35
N ALA A 1033 -60.97 41.35 -10.92
CA ALA A 1033 -61.86 42.43 -11.31
C ALA A 1033 -61.82 42.71 -12.83
N LEU A 1034 -60.61 42.70 -13.41
CA LEU A 1034 -60.41 42.86 -14.85
C LEU A 1034 -60.97 41.67 -15.63
N TYR A 1035 -60.71 40.44 -15.17
CA TYR A 1035 -61.23 39.24 -15.80
C TYR A 1035 -62.75 39.17 -15.75
N ALA A 1036 -63.39 39.56 -14.64
CA ALA A 1036 -64.85 39.60 -14.55
C ALA A 1036 -65.48 40.61 -15.52
N ARG A 1037 -64.78 41.71 -15.81
CA ARG A 1037 -65.26 42.77 -16.71
C ARG A 1037 -65.04 42.47 -18.19
N TYR A 1038 -63.96 41.78 -18.53
CA TYR A 1038 -63.54 41.48 -19.92
C TYR A 1038 -63.50 39.99 -20.24
N LYS A 1039 -64.29 39.19 -19.50
CA LYS A 1039 -64.27 37.72 -19.52
C LYS A 1039 -64.32 37.11 -20.93
N ASP A 1040 -65.15 37.67 -21.82
CA ASP A 1040 -65.34 37.14 -23.18
C ASP A 1040 -64.27 37.60 -24.18
N SER A 1041 -63.37 38.51 -23.76
CA SER A 1041 -62.31 39.06 -24.60
C SER A 1041 -60.92 38.54 -24.23
N ILE A 1042 -60.69 38.16 -22.96
CA ILE A 1042 -59.39 37.65 -22.49
C ILE A 1042 -59.23 36.20 -22.94
N ALA A 1043 -58.18 35.93 -23.72
CA ALA A 1043 -57.91 34.63 -24.29
C ALA A 1043 -57.05 33.74 -23.35
N VAL A 1044 -56.06 34.33 -22.65
CA VAL A 1044 -55.19 33.63 -21.69
C VAL A 1044 -54.83 34.57 -20.53
N VAL A 1045 -54.67 33.99 -19.33
CA VAL A 1045 -54.14 34.69 -18.15
C VAL A 1045 -52.75 34.15 -17.82
N ILE A 1046 -51.77 35.04 -17.67
CA ILE A 1046 -50.43 34.73 -17.14
C ILE A 1046 -50.36 35.31 -15.74
N THR A 1047 -50.08 34.48 -14.72
CA THR A 1047 -50.04 34.94 -13.32
C THR A 1047 -48.79 34.48 -12.60
N ASP A 1048 -48.14 35.36 -11.85
CA ASP A 1048 -47.15 34.95 -10.87
C ASP A 1048 -47.81 34.15 -9.73
N MET A 1049 -47.11 33.14 -9.23
CA MET A 1049 -47.52 32.33 -8.10
C MET A 1049 -47.29 33.04 -6.77
N MET A 1050 -46.30 33.93 -6.67
CA MET A 1050 -45.88 34.58 -5.43
C MET A 1050 -46.15 36.08 -5.46
N MET A 1051 -47.39 36.48 -5.13
CA MET A 1051 -47.78 37.90 -5.10
C MET A 1051 -48.41 38.28 -3.74
N PRO A 1052 -48.23 39.53 -3.26
CA PRO A 1052 -48.90 40.07 -2.09
C PRO A 1052 -50.43 40.24 -2.33
N VAL A 1053 -51.18 40.41 -1.23
CA VAL A 1053 -52.66 40.56 -1.18
C VAL A 1053 -53.42 39.28 -1.55
N MET A 1054 -53.20 38.71 -2.74
CA MET A 1054 -53.76 37.44 -3.19
C MET A 1054 -52.71 36.69 -4.01
N ASP A 1055 -52.29 35.53 -3.51
CA ASP A 1055 -51.31 34.68 -4.20
C ASP A 1055 -51.87 34.08 -5.49
N GLY A 1056 -50.98 33.69 -6.42
CA GLY A 1056 -51.39 33.18 -7.73
C GLY A 1056 -52.26 31.94 -7.64
N ALA A 1057 -52.04 31.08 -6.64
CA ALA A 1057 -52.87 29.90 -6.40
C ALA A 1057 -54.33 30.28 -6.03
N ALA A 1058 -54.52 31.30 -5.18
CA ALA A 1058 -55.84 31.83 -4.84
C ALA A 1058 -56.49 32.54 -6.02
N THR A 1059 -55.72 33.28 -6.82
CA THR A 1059 -56.18 33.92 -8.06
C THR A 1059 -56.68 32.89 -9.07
N ILE A 1060 -55.92 31.83 -9.33
CA ILE A 1060 -56.31 30.73 -10.23
C ILE A 1060 -57.62 30.09 -9.79
N ARG A 1061 -57.75 29.75 -8.49
CA ARG A 1061 -58.98 29.16 -7.94
C ARG A 1061 -60.19 30.10 -8.10
N ALA A 1062 -60.00 31.40 -7.90
CA ALA A 1062 -61.07 32.39 -8.06
C ALA A 1062 -61.47 32.60 -9.53
N LEU A 1063 -60.50 32.69 -10.44
CA LEU A 1063 -60.74 32.80 -11.88
C LEU A 1063 -61.48 31.57 -12.42
N ARG A 1064 -61.13 30.36 -11.96
CA ARG A 1064 -61.82 29.13 -12.33
C ARG A 1064 -63.26 29.03 -11.85
N ARG A 1065 -63.58 29.63 -10.69
CA ARG A 1065 -64.99 29.76 -10.25
C ARG A 1065 -65.79 30.69 -11.16
N ILE A 1066 -65.16 31.71 -11.72
CA ILE A 1066 -65.79 32.67 -12.65
C ILE A 1066 -65.91 32.05 -14.04
N SER A 1067 -64.91 31.30 -14.49
CA SER A 1067 -64.88 30.60 -15.78
C SER A 1067 -64.13 29.27 -15.64
N PRO A 1068 -64.83 28.12 -15.64
CA PRO A 1068 -64.20 26.81 -15.54
C PRO A 1068 -63.22 26.47 -16.68
N HIS A 1069 -63.33 27.18 -17.82
CA HIS A 1069 -62.52 27.00 -19.02
C HIS A 1069 -61.49 28.12 -19.25
N ALA A 1070 -61.18 28.91 -18.21
CA ALA A 1070 -60.12 29.92 -18.32
C ALA A 1070 -58.77 29.23 -18.54
N LYS A 1071 -58.09 29.58 -19.65
CA LYS A 1071 -56.73 29.16 -19.95
C LYS A 1071 -55.75 29.98 -19.11
N ILE A 1072 -54.97 29.32 -18.26
CA ILE A 1072 -54.10 29.99 -17.29
C ILE A 1072 -52.68 29.41 -17.33
N ILE A 1073 -51.70 30.29 -17.49
CA ILE A 1073 -50.27 30.01 -17.41
C ILE A 1073 -49.74 30.54 -16.08
N ALA A 1074 -49.18 29.66 -15.26
CA ALA A 1074 -48.56 30.04 -13.99
C ALA A 1074 -47.08 30.37 -14.18
N SER A 1075 -46.57 31.38 -13.48
CA SER A 1075 -45.18 31.82 -13.53
C SER A 1075 -44.52 31.79 -12.15
N SER A 1076 -43.26 31.35 -12.01
CA SER A 1076 -42.53 31.39 -10.72
C SER A 1076 -41.00 31.44 -10.85
N GLY A 1077 -40.31 32.08 -9.89
CA GLY A 1077 -38.84 32.22 -9.87
C GLY A 1077 -38.07 31.33 -8.88
N PHE A 1078 -38.74 30.64 -7.94
CA PHE A 1078 -38.08 29.80 -6.91
C PHE A 1078 -38.99 28.65 -6.44
N MET A 1079 -39.08 27.55 -7.17
CA MET A 1079 -39.65 26.30 -6.67
C MET A 1079 -38.88 25.08 -7.19
N GLU A 1080 -38.63 24.12 -6.29
CA GLU A 1080 -38.12 22.78 -6.62
C GLU A 1080 -39.15 21.99 -7.44
N ASP A 1081 -38.70 21.20 -8.42
CA ASP A 1081 -39.55 20.38 -9.30
C ASP A 1081 -40.56 19.49 -8.54
N ALA A 1082 -40.22 19.08 -7.32
CA ALA A 1082 -41.09 18.27 -6.45
C ALA A 1082 -42.36 19.01 -5.96
N LYS A 1083 -42.34 20.34 -5.84
CA LYS A 1083 -43.52 21.15 -5.46
C LYS A 1083 -44.41 21.49 -6.65
N ILE A 1084 -43.85 21.54 -7.87
CA ILE A 1084 -44.60 21.81 -9.11
C ILE A 1084 -45.63 20.72 -9.36
N ALA A 1085 -45.29 19.45 -9.08
CA ALA A 1085 -46.21 18.31 -9.17
C ALA A 1085 -47.47 18.43 -8.30
N GLN A 1086 -47.41 19.20 -7.20
CA GLN A 1086 -48.55 19.42 -6.31
C GLN A 1086 -49.55 20.43 -6.90
N PHE A 1087 -49.09 21.34 -7.76
CA PHE A 1087 -49.91 22.38 -8.42
C PHE A 1087 -50.53 21.92 -9.74
N VAL A 1088 -49.93 20.93 -10.42
CA VAL A 1088 -50.52 20.29 -11.61
C VAL A 1088 -51.86 19.61 -11.26
N GLY A 1089 -52.03 19.14 -10.02
CA GLY A 1089 -53.29 18.56 -9.51
C GLY A 1089 -54.47 19.55 -9.40
N ASP A 1090 -54.20 20.87 -9.36
CA ASP A 1090 -55.22 21.93 -9.30
C ASP A 1090 -55.64 22.43 -10.71
N GLY A 1091 -55.11 21.79 -11.76
CA GLY A 1091 -55.44 22.00 -13.16
C GLY A 1091 -54.77 23.22 -13.80
N ILE A 1092 -53.52 23.51 -13.46
CA ILE A 1092 -52.70 24.43 -14.25
C ILE A 1092 -52.30 23.74 -15.55
N GLU A 1093 -52.59 24.37 -16.69
CA GLU A 1093 -52.39 23.80 -18.04
C GLU A 1093 -50.96 24.03 -18.57
N ALA A 1094 -50.29 25.09 -18.13
CA ALA A 1094 -48.89 25.37 -18.47
C ALA A 1094 -48.17 26.17 -17.38
N PHE A 1095 -46.85 25.98 -17.29
CA PHE A 1095 -45.99 26.63 -16.30
C PHE A 1095 -44.77 27.29 -16.95
N LEU A 1096 -44.48 28.54 -16.57
CA LEU A 1096 -43.34 29.34 -17.00
C LEU A 1096 -42.36 29.60 -15.84
N HIS A 1097 -41.11 29.19 -16.02
CA HIS A 1097 -40.05 29.50 -15.05
C HIS A 1097 -39.49 30.90 -15.32
N LYS A 1098 -39.44 31.76 -14.29
CA LYS A 1098 -38.74 33.05 -14.34
C LYS A 1098 -37.25 32.84 -14.05
N PRO A 1099 -36.33 33.45 -14.82
CA PRO A 1099 -36.58 34.25 -16.02
C PRO A 1099 -36.90 33.38 -17.26
N TYR A 1100 -37.83 33.84 -18.10
CA TYR A 1100 -38.20 33.19 -19.37
C TYR A 1100 -37.83 34.07 -20.57
N THR A 1101 -37.48 33.45 -21.69
CA THR A 1101 -37.21 34.14 -22.97
C THR A 1101 -38.51 34.47 -23.70
N ALA A 1102 -38.48 35.47 -24.60
CA ALA A 1102 -39.62 35.81 -25.45
C ALA A 1102 -40.10 34.61 -26.30
N GLU A 1103 -39.17 33.82 -26.85
CA GLU A 1103 -39.50 32.61 -27.61
C GLU A 1103 -40.28 31.59 -26.78
N LYS A 1104 -39.86 31.35 -25.53
CA LYS A 1104 -40.52 30.39 -24.64
C LYS A 1104 -41.91 30.89 -24.20
N LEU A 1105 -42.03 32.19 -23.92
CA LEU A 1105 -43.32 32.83 -23.63
C LEU A 1105 -44.29 32.70 -24.81
N LEU A 1106 -43.84 33.03 -26.03
CA LEU A 1106 -44.65 32.97 -27.25
C LEU A 1106 -45.03 31.54 -27.63
N GLY A 1107 -44.11 30.58 -27.47
CA GLY A 1107 -44.37 29.17 -27.72
C GLY A 1107 -45.45 28.61 -26.80
N VAL A 1108 -45.35 28.85 -25.49
CA VAL A 1108 -46.37 28.41 -24.52
C VAL A 1108 -47.71 29.11 -24.75
N LEU A 1109 -47.71 30.39 -25.10
CA LEU A 1109 -48.94 31.11 -25.45
C LEU A 1109 -49.60 30.55 -26.71
N HIS A 1110 -48.82 30.25 -27.75
CA HIS A 1110 -49.35 29.70 -28.99
C HIS A 1110 -49.93 28.30 -28.78
N GLU A 1111 -49.25 27.44 -28.00
CA GLU A 1111 -49.76 26.12 -27.61
C GLU A 1111 -51.05 26.24 -26.81
N GLN A 1112 -51.14 27.18 -25.86
CA GLN A 1112 -52.36 27.40 -25.10
C GLN A 1112 -53.50 27.96 -25.97
N LEU A 1113 -53.21 28.83 -26.94
CA LEU A 1113 -54.23 29.43 -27.80
C LEU A 1113 -54.73 28.49 -28.90
N HIS A 1114 -53.83 27.68 -29.49
CA HIS A 1114 -54.06 26.92 -30.73
C HIS A 1114 -53.79 25.41 -30.63
N GLY A 1115 -53.28 24.91 -29.50
CA GLY A 1115 -53.15 23.47 -29.25
C GLY A 1115 -54.52 22.81 -29.08
N GLU A 1116 -54.70 21.64 -29.70
CA GLU A 1116 -55.89 20.79 -29.56
C GLU A 1116 -56.02 20.12 -28.19
#